data_AF-A0AAD5I7D1-F1
#
_entry.id   AF-A0AAD5I7D1-F1
#
_cell.length_a   1.000
_cell.length_b   1.000
_cell.length_c   1.000
_cell.angle_alpha   90.00
_cell.angle_beta   90.00
_cell.angle_gamma   90.00
#
_symmetry.space_group_name_H-M   'P 1'
#
loop_
_entity.id
_entity.type
_entity.pdbx_description
1 polymer ?
#
loop_
_entity_poly.entity_id
_entity_poly.type
_entity_poly.pdbx_seq_one_letter_code
_entity_poly.pdbx_strand_id
1 'polypeptide(L)'
;MGTSMGCWTLQVANLRPCALQDRKEGGNDESVAAVTTTFATEVTLTGVAYYYFFSSQVRRSIVYGDQPRNRLDLYLPTHIDEPKPVVVFVTGGAWIIGYKAWGSLLGRQLAERDIIVACVDYRNFPQGTISDMVTDVSQGISFICDYIADYGGDPKRIYLMGQSAGAHISSCALLEQAIKESRGGENISWSVSQIKTYFGLSGGYNLFNLVDRFHNRGLDRSIFLSIMEGEESLEKFSPEIRIKDPSIRDAISLLPPIILFHGTSDYSIPSDASKDFADALRRSGASAELILYDGKTYRLVSATKVPLEGTPFRLSTPLIGEDGKIYSCSEKTLFAFESNGYIAWSLDLDFKCNVGMPPVHGGRGTMYLVAEQTVLKVNFLKMGTSESATQVFFGPGPGQQKPDEIIGVAVSTLSSLVFINVKNRGLFAFAMHGQLLWSVGPVLDQFGYRQGCRRTVTDCYFTSVPVIDQCEASIYISNSQGELYSLSIRSPHFNWIQDFSSFDKVYTVTPGNNGRLYVIIPFKAFVLALDASSGNVLWQGSTGPLSAAEYAPVVDSNGWISVGSLDGFLYSFSPTGTLKKFSNSATFDSVIQVSPLLACSGNAIYLSQTEMSGKIIHTNGGFTYVSATKPRTAVFSLLVPATGSIYWSESYPAQFSSLLSQSDLQHFVLDESLLIAFVTAASQKLASSCSQARPKPPGNQRAILLFLFFESLVLLVLMALVPFCCKFWRKKKLQGQNLGNFLEKRRWLQLKKKTVDRRIAELEQKKGAEEVVGNLVEERQGIERKLSRTYSLGRDGGAGLQSKSLLPLYDFKTTSRSYSLRDAKNESVKIFQTLSDTSSSRKSSSSDSEEEVKDSKSKAPLEAESSSDEDGIVEKSTSEPSSSLRVYTNPLFVEKEKQEDHEALSTHHLRRMFLKRRTLYLTQ
;
A
#
# COMPACT_ATOMS: atom_id res chain seq x y z
N MET A 1 28.30 11.55 -55.76
CA MET A 1 26.85 11.72 -56.01
C MET A 1 26.13 11.37 -54.71
N GLY A 2 25.43 12.27 -54.00
CA GLY A 2 25.34 13.74 -54.07
C GLY A 2 25.04 14.28 -52.66
N THR A 3 25.61 15.43 -52.25
CA THR A 3 24.92 16.75 -52.20
C THR A 3 23.68 16.76 -51.28
N SER A 4 23.79 17.23 -50.02
CA SER A 4 23.65 18.65 -49.55
C SER A 4 22.20 19.17 -49.60
N MET A 5 21.68 20.07 -48.74
CA MET A 5 22.21 21.08 -47.81
C MET A 5 21.46 21.02 -46.44
N GLY A 6 21.80 21.71 -45.34
CA GLY A 6 21.90 23.18 -45.15
C GLY A 6 20.49 23.79 -44.91
N CYS A 7 19.95 24.10 -43.72
CA CYS A 7 20.45 24.51 -42.38
C CYS A 7 20.37 26.03 -42.12
N TRP A 8 20.17 26.43 -40.84
CA TRP A 8 20.01 27.80 -40.30
C TRP A 8 18.66 28.49 -40.65
N THR A 9 18.04 29.38 -39.84
CA THR A 9 18.51 30.10 -38.63
C THR A 9 17.38 30.68 -37.74
N LEU A 10 17.62 30.78 -36.40
CA LEU A 10 17.19 31.83 -35.43
C LEU A 10 15.67 32.18 -35.27
N GLN A 11 15.16 32.88 -34.25
CA GLN A 11 15.68 33.59 -33.06
C GLN A 11 14.58 33.49 -31.94
N VAL A 12 14.79 32.92 -30.76
CA VAL A 12 15.35 33.49 -29.50
C VAL A 12 14.47 34.56 -28.79
N ALA A 13 14.34 34.41 -27.46
CA ALA A 13 13.95 35.38 -26.41
C ALA A 13 12.47 35.55 -25.94
N ASN A 14 12.26 35.11 -24.68
CA ASN A 14 11.71 35.88 -23.54
C ASN A 14 10.19 36.00 -23.22
N LEU A 15 9.83 35.24 -22.15
CA LEU A 15 9.23 35.71 -20.90
C LEU A 15 7.72 36.07 -20.79
N ARG A 16 6.96 35.06 -20.30
CA ARG A 16 5.78 35.16 -19.41
C ARG A 16 4.46 35.68 -20.07
N PRO A 17 3.29 35.59 -19.39
CA PRO A 17 2.66 34.29 -19.10
C PRO A 17 1.13 34.28 -19.35
N CYS A 18 0.57 33.27 -20.05
CA CYS A 18 -0.86 32.96 -19.90
C CYS A 18 -1.29 31.55 -20.37
N ALA A 19 -2.52 31.25 -19.96
CA ALA A 19 -3.43 30.11 -20.18
C ALA A 19 -3.40 29.28 -21.50
N LEU A 20 -3.80 28.00 -21.36
CA LEU A 20 -4.72 27.19 -22.22
C LEU A 20 -4.35 27.00 -23.74
N GLN A 21 -4.56 25.84 -24.39
CA GLN A 21 -5.19 24.56 -24.01
C GLN A 21 -5.04 23.51 -25.15
N ASP A 22 -4.98 22.20 -24.82
CA ASP A 22 -5.20 21.01 -25.69
C ASP A 22 -4.26 20.79 -26.92
N ARG A 23 -3.92 19.57 -27.38
CA ARG A 23 -4.00 18.19 -26.83
C ARG A 23 -3.11 17.24 -27.66
N LYS A 24 -2.92 16.00 -27.17
CA LYS A 24 -2.33 14.80 -27.83
C LYS A 24 -0.80 14.72 -27.88
N GLU A 25 -0.16 13.56 -27.71
CA GLU A 25 -0.56 12.28 -27.07
C GLU A 25 0.72 11.45 -26.80
N GLY A 26 0.91 10.90 -25.59
CA GLY A 26 1.94 9.86 -25.33
C GLY A 26 2.80 10.03 -24.07
N GLY A 27 2.86 8.96 -23.26
CA GLY A 27 3.98 8.63 -22.35
C GLY A 27 4.26 9.56 -21.15
N ASN A 28 3.69 9.26 -19.98
CA ASN A 28 4.05 9.93 -18.72
C ASN A 28 4.18 8.91 -17.57
N ASP A 29 5.29 8.16 -17.54
CA ASP A 29 5.61 7.16 -16.48
C ASP A 29 6.83 7.54 -15.61
N GLU A 30 7.67 8.50 -16.04
CA GLU A 30 8.91 8.85 -15.31
C GLU A 30 8.70 9.65 -14.02
N SER A 31 7.49 10.21 -13.82
CA SER A 31 7.22 11.18 -12.73
C SER A 31 7.14 10.55 -11.33
N VAL A 32 6.79 9.27 -11.20
CA VAL A 32 6.57 8.62 -9.88
C VAL A 32 7.89 8.25 -9.19
N ALA A 33 8.90 7.82 -9.96
CA ALA A 33 10.22 7.45 -9.42
C ALA A 33 11.00 8.66 -8.87
N ALA A 34 10.73 9.86 -9.37
CA ALA A 34 11.34 11.09 -8.88
C ALA A 34 10.91 11.41 -7.43
N VAL A 35 9.61 11.33 -7.12
CA VAL A 35 9.05 11.84 -5.86
C VAL A 35 9.49 11.02 -4.64
N THR A 36 9.46 9.68 -4.74
CA THR A 36 9.93 8.80 -3.65
C THR A 36 11.43 8.90 -3.42
N THR A 37 12.21 9.24 -4.46
CA THR A 37 13.64 9.52 -4.34
C THR A 37 13.90 10.84 -3.58
N THR A 38 13.05 11.87 -3.78
CA THR A 38 13.19 13.17 -3.10
C THR A 38 12.95 13.08 -1.58
N PHE A 39 11.88 12.43 -1.12
CA PHE A 39 11.62 12.37 0.34
C PHE A 39 12.71 11.61 1.12
N ALA A 40 13.28 10.55 0.53
CA ALA A 40 14.40 9.82 1.15
C ALA A 40 15.70 10.66 1.18
N THR A 41 15.95 11.47 0.15
CA THR A 41 17.10 12.38 0.14
C THR A 41 16.91 13.60 1.04
N GLU A 42 15.71 14.16 1.18
CA GLU A 42 15.46 15.31 2.06
C GLU A 42 15.69 15.00 3.55
N VAL A 43 15.26 13.83 4.02
CA VAL A 43 15.50 13.40 5.42
C VAL A 43 17.00 13.17 5.68
N THR A 44 17.72 12.54 4.75
CA THR A 44 19.17 12.39 4.87
C THR A 44 19.92 13.71 4.72
N LEU A 45 19.53 14.58 3.79
CA LEU A 45 20.11 15.91 3.60
C LEU A 45 19.94 16.79 4.85
N THR A 46 18.79 16.74 5.51
CA THR A 46 18.56 17.50 6.75
C THR A 46 19.45 17.00 7.89
N GLY A 47 19.55 15.68 8.07
CA GLY A 47 20.43 15.08 9.10
C GLY A 47 21.93 15.25 8.81
N VAL A 48 22.33 15.23 7.53
CA VAL A 48 23.72 15.45 7.08
C VAL A 48 24.08 16.93 7.15
N ALA A 49 23.18 17.85 6.78
CA ALA A 49 23.39 19.29 6.95
C ALA A 49 23.49 19.66 8.43
N TYR A 50 22.65 19.11 9.30
CA TYR A 50 22.78 19.34 10.76
C TYR A 50 24.14 18.84 11.28
N TYR A 51 24.55 17.63 10.91
CA TYR A 51 25.87 17.10 11.25
C TYR A 51 27.01 18.00 10.73
N TYR A 52 26.96 18.42 9.47
CA TYR A 52 27.93 19.31 8.85
C TYR A 52 28.02 20.68 9.55
N PHE A 53 26.89 21.30 9.89
CA PHE A 53 26.87 22.64 10.48
C PHE A 53 27.12 22.68 11.99
N PHE A 54 26.80 21.62 12.74
CA PHE A 54 26.78 21.63 14.20
C PHE A 54 27.61 20.54 14.90
N SER A 55 28.13 19.52 14.21
CA SER A 55 29.01 18.53 14.85
C SER A 55 30.41 19.09 15.10
N SER A 56 30.96 18.83 16.28
CA SER A 56 32.35 19.12 16.65
C SER A 56 33.37 18.26 15.89
N GLN A 57 32.92 17.16 15.29
CA GLN A 57 33.72 16.25 14.47
C GLN A 57 34.03 16.81 13.07
N VAL A 58 33.33 17.87 12.63
CA VAL A 58 33.51 18.45 11.28
C VAL A 58 34.31 19.76 11.35
N ARG A 59 35.61 19.68 11.08
CA ARG A 59 36.50 20.85 11.02
C ARG A 59 36.41 21.46 9.62
N ARG A 60 35.59 22.51 9.50
CA ARG A 60 35.24 23.15 8.22
C ARG A 60 36.23 24.20 7.77
N SER A 61 36.35 24.36 6.45
CA SER A 61 37.09 25.43 5.76
C SER A 61 38.55 25.60 6.22
N ILE A 62 39.24 24.49 6.52
CA ILE A 62 40.69 24.50 6.76
C ILE A 62 41.38 25.00 5.48
N VAL A 63 42.31 25.94 5.64
CA VAL A 63 43.07 26.56 4.54
C VAL A 63 44.21 25.64 4.14
N TYR A 64 44.27 25.25 2.87
CA TYR A 64 45.41 24.50 2.32
C TYR A 64 46.20 25.27 1.26
N GLY A 65 45.69 26.43 0.79
CA GLY A 65 46.33 27.26 -0.23
C GLY A 65 45.68 28.64 -0.39
N ASP A 66 46.26 29.46 -1.26
CA ASP A 66 45.98 30.90 -1.34
C ASP A 66 44.62 31.24 -1.98
N GLN A 67 44.13 30.41 -2.92
CA GLN A 67 42.89 30.72 -3.63
C GLN A 67 41.68 30.65 -2.68
N PRO A 68 40.60 31.42 -2.92
CA PRO A 68 39.41 31.40 -2.07
C PRO A 68 38.77 30.01 -1.89
N ARG A 69 39.01 29.11 -2.86
CA ARG A 69 38.52 27.73 -2.87
C ARG A 69 39.56 26.67 -2.51
N ASN A 70 40.82 27.02 -2.19
CA ASN A 70 41.76 26.05 -1.61
C ASN A 70 41.42 25.81 -0.12
N ARG A 71 40.28 25.17 0.11
CA ARG A 71 39.72 24.88 1.43
C ARG A 71 39.36 23.40 1.52
N LEU A 72 39.44 22.80 2.70
CA LEU A 72 38.96 21.44 2.92
C LEU A 72 38.11 21.36 4.21
N ASP A 73 37.25 20.35 4.26
CA ASP A 73 36.50 19.98 5.47
C ASP A 73 37.00 18.61 5.94
N LEU A 74 37.49 18.52 7.18
CA LEU A 74 37.83 17.24 7.82
C LEU A 74 36.63 16.69 8.58
N TYR A 75 36.39 15.39 8.43
CA TYR A 75 35.43 14.60 9.18
C TYR A 75 36.20 13.62 10.06
N LEU A 76 36.11 13.81 11.37
CA LEU A 76 36.93 13.11 12.37
C LEU A 76 36.09 12.05 13.12
N PRO A 77 36.66 10.87 13.44
CA PRO A 77 36.03 9.89 14.31
C PRO A 77 35.69 10.43 15.72
N THR A 78 34.81 9.72 16.42
CA THR A 78 34.42 10.07 17.81
C THR A 78 35.55 9.85 18.80
N HIS A 79 36.41 8.86 18.56
CA HIS A 79 37.52 8.48 19.41
C HIS A 79 38.80 8.36 18.57
N ILE A 80 39.88 8.99 19.04
CA ILE A 80 41.17 9.05 18.36
C ILE A 80 42.25 8.72 19.39
N ASP A 81 42.24 7.45 19.83
CA ASP A 81 43.21 6.90 20.79
C ASP A 81 44.47 6.36 20.11
N GLU A 82 44.44 6.28 18.77
CA GLU A 82 45.50 5.82 17.87
C GLU A 82 45.43 6.60 16.54
N PRO A 83 46.52 6.69 15.75
CA PRO A 83 46.47 7.27 14.40
C PRO A 83 45.51 6.51 13.48
N LYS A 84 44.57 7.23 12.85
CA LYS A 84 43.48 6.67 12.04
C LYS A 84 43.76 6.75 10.53
N PRO A 85 43.29 5.80 9.71
CA PRO A 85 43.42 5.87 8.25
C PRO A 85 42.69 7.09 7.66
N VAL A 86 43.17 7.58 6.52
CA VAL A 86 42.77 8.86 5.94
C VAL A 86 42.28 8.69 4.50
N VAL A 87 41.09 9.19 4.17
CA VAL A 87 40.58 9.28 2.79
C VAL A 87 40.52 10.72 2.33
N VAL A 88 41.33 11.09 1.34
CA VAL A 88 41.22 12.34 0.60
C VAL A 88 40.06 12.18 -0.39
N PHE A 89 39.00 12.97 -0.26
CA PHE A 89 37.83 12.90 -1.13
C PHE A 89 37.66 14.14 -2.00
N VAL A 90 37.60 13.94 -3.31
CA VAL A 90 37.38 14.99 -4.32
C VAL A 90 35.98 14.83 -4.92
N THR A 91 35.08 15.75 -4.55
CA THR A 91 33.68 15.75 -5.00
C THR A 91 33.55 15.99 -6.50
N GLY A 92 32.56 15.37 -7.15
CA GLY A 92 32.18 15.73 -8.52
C GLY A 92 31.27 16.95 -8.58
N GLY A 93 31.02 17.41 -9.81
CA GLY A 93 30.14 18.55 -10.08
C GLY A 93 30.31 19.13 -11.49
N ALA A 94 30.56 18.27 -12.49
CA ALA A 94 30.78 18.65 -13.89
C ALA A 94 31.72 19.87 -14.08
N TRP A 95 32.79 19.95 -13.28
CA TRP A 95 33.81 21.02 -13.28
C TRP A 95 33.30 22.45 -12.98
N ILE A 96 31.99 22.66 -12.79
CA ILE A 96 31.34 23.97 -12.64
C ILE A 96 30.69 24.15 -11.24
N ILE A 97 30.17 23.08 -10.63
CA ILE A 97 29.33 23.16 -9.42
C ILE A 97 29.79 22.30 -8.24
N GLY A 98 30.96 21.65 -8.31
CA GLY A 98 31.51 20.85 -7.20
C GLY A 98 31.72 21.70 -5.93
N TYR A 99 31.66 21.07 -4.75
CA TYR A 99 31.87 21.75 -3.45
C TYR A 99 32.10 20.72 -2.33
N LYS A 100 33.14 20.90 -1.50
CA LYS A 100 33.54 19.97 -0.42
C LYS A 100 32.41 19.50 0.50
N ALA A 101 31.42 20.34 0.81
CA ALA A 101 30.29 19.96 1.68
C ALA A 101 29.39 18.87 1.05
N TRP A 102 29.45 18.63 -0.26
CA TRP A 102 28.75 17.51 -0.90
C TRP A 102 29.35 16.14 -0.53
N GLY A 103 30.59 16.11 -0.05
CA GLY A 103 31.21 14.92 0.53
C GLY A 103 30.71 14.57 1.93
N SER A 104 29.90 15.42 2.58
CA SER A 104 29.51 15.28 3.98
C SER A 104 28.79 13.97 4.35
N LEU A 105 28.03 13.36 3.43
CA LEU A 105 27.41 12.04 3.65
C LEU A 105 28.48 10.93 3.72
N LEU A 106 29.44 10.92 2.80
CA LEU A 106 30.55 9.96 2.78
C LEU A 106 31.51 10.21 3.95
N GLY A 107 31.86 11.48 4.18
CA GLY A 107 32.70 11.91 5.30
C GLY A 107 32.14 11.48 6.65
N ARG A 108 30.83 11.60 6.84
CA ARG A 108 30.13 11.06 8.00
C ARG A 108 30.22 9.53 8.08
N GLN A 109 29.85 8.81 7.03
CA GLN A 109 29.77 7.34 7.04
C GLN A 109 31.13 6.65 7.27
N LEU A 110 32.23 7.30 6.89
CA LEU A 110 33.60 6.82 7.12
C LEU A 110 34.15 7.28 8.48
N ALA A 111 33.82 8.49 8.95
CA ALA A 111 34.14 8.92 10.32
C ALA A 111 33.42 8.07 11.39
N GLU A 112 32.19 7.61 11.11
CA GLU A 112 31.45 6.60 11.88
C GLU A 112 32.09 5.19 11.83
N ARG A 113 33.24 5.03 11.14
CA ARG A 113 34.02 3.78 10.96
C ARG A 113 35.51 3.99 11.26
N ASP A 114 35.85 4.97 12.09
CA ASP A 114 37.23 5.28 12.48
C ASP A 114 38.17 5.66 11.31
N ILE A 115 37.61 6.16 10.20
CA ILE A 115 38.35 6.67 9.03
C ILE A 115 38.19 8.18 8.96
N ILE A 116 39.29 8.93 9.02
CA ILE A 116 39.27 10.38 8.80
C ILE A 116 39.03 10.65 7.31
N VAL A 117 38.11 11.57 6.99
CA VAL A 117 37.87 12.00 5.60
C VAL A 117 38.21 13.46 5.44
N ALA A 118 38.99 13.78 4.41
CA ALA A 118 39.34 15.14 4.02
C ALA A 118 38.67 15.49 2.68
N CYS A 119 37.55 16.21 2.73
CA CYS A 119 36.86 16.65 1.50
C CYS A 119 37.53 17.92 0.96
N VAL A 120 38.25 17.77 -0.16
CA VAL A 120 39.00 18.86 -0.81
C VAL A 120 38.09 19.63 -1.76
N ASP A 121 38.04 20.94 -1.58
CA ASP A 121 37.40 21.91 -2.49
C ASP A 121 38.43 22.42 -3.50
N TYR A 122 37.99 22.84 -4.68
CA TYR A 122 38.86 23.33 -5.75
C TYR A 122 38.17 24.45 -6.54
N ARG A 123 38.90 25.19 -7.39
CA ARG A 123 38.31 26.22 -8.26
C ARG A 123 37.45 25.60 -9.36
N ASN A 124 36.16 25.91 -9.36
CA ASN A 124 35.25 25.54 -10.45
C ASN A 124 35.37 26.53 -11.62
N PHE A 125 35.07 26.09 -12.83
CA PHE A 125 34.91 26.99 -13.98
C PHE A 125 33.74 27.96 -13.76
N PRO A 126 33.87 29.27 -14.10
CA PRO A 126 34.98 29.93 -14.80
C PRO A 126 36.03 30.58 -13.86
N GLN A 127 36.11 30.19 -12.58
CA GLN A 127 37.13 30.69 -11.63
C GLN A 127 38.52 30.02 -11.83
N GLY A 128 38.57 28.94 -12.60
CA GLY A 128 39.77 28.25 -13.06
C GLY A 128 39.42 27.21 -14.13
N THR A 129 40.43 26.74 -14.85
CA THR A 129 40.32 25.67 -15.87
C THR A 129 40.72 24.30 -15.28
N ILE A 130 40.77 23.25 -16.10
CA ILE A 130 41.17 21.92 -15.63
C ILE A 130 42.60 21.87 -15.06
N SER A 131 43.58 22.62 -15.59
CA SER A 131 44.94 22.71 -15.01
C SER A 131 44.92 23.36 -13.62
N ASP A 132 44.03 24.33 -13.40
CA ASP A 132 43.81 24.92 -12.08
C ASP A 132 43.21 23.91 -11.10
N MET A 133 42.19 23.15 -11.53
CA MET A 133 41.56 22.12 -10.72
C MET A 133 42.53 21.01 -10.32
N VAL A 134 43.38 20.58 -11.25
CA VAL A 134 44.43 19.56 -11.02
C VAL A 134 45.50 20.09 -10.06
N THR A 135 45.90 21.37 -10.21
CA THR A 135 46.85 22.03 -9.30
C THR A 135 46.26 22.17 -7.89
N ASP A 136 45.01 22.64 -7.78
CA ASP A 136 44.29 22.80 -6.51
C ASP A 136 44.15 21.47 -5.77
N VAL A 137 43.79 20.38 -6.46
CA VAL A 137 43.67 19.04 -5.86
C VAL A 137 45.03 18.49 -5.46
N SER A 138 46.09 18.69 -6.26
CA SER A 138 47.45 18.28 -5.90
C SER A 138 47.97 19.01 -4.65
N GLN A 139 47.74 20.32 -4.53
CA GLN A 139 48.03 21.08 -3.31
C GLN A 139 47.23 20.58 -2.10
N GLY A 140 45.95 20.23 -2.30
CA GLY A 140 45.10 19.65 -1.25
C GLY A 140 45.62 18.32 -0.74
N ILE A 141 46.06 17.43 -1.64
CA ILE A 141 46.72 16.16 -1.29
C ILE A 141 48.02 16.43 -0.51
N SER A 142 48.84 17.37 -0.98
CA SER A 142 50.10 17.77 -0.32
C SER A 142 49.88 18.17 1.13
N PHE A 143 48.95 19.10 1.37
CA PHE A 143 48.61 19.56 2.72
C PHE A 143 48.13 18.42 3.63
N ILE A 144 47.36 17.47 3.10
CA ILE A 144 46.90 16.31 3.89
C ILE A 144 48.08 15.36 4.19
N CYS A 145 49.00 15.16 3.25
CA CYS A 145 50.22 14.39 3.47
C CYS A 145 51.11 14.97 4.57
N ASP A 146 51.17 16.31 4.67
CA ASP A 146 52.00 17.03 5.64
C ASP A 146 51.33 17.14 7.03
N TYR A 147 50.06 17.56 7.10
CA TYR A 147 49.42 18.03 8.35
C TYR A 147 48.40 17.07 8.97
N ILE A 148 48.01 15.96 8.34
CA ILE A 148 46.91 15.13 8.88
C ILE A 148 47.24 14.45 10.22
N ALA A 149 48.53 14.31 10.56
CA ALA A 149 48.98 13.82 11.85
C ALA A 149 48.44 14.66 13.03
N ASP A 150 48.39 15.99 12.88
CA ASP A 150 47.89 16.92 13.89
C ASP A 150 46.38 16.76 14.16
N TYR A 151 45.67 16.12 13.22
CA TYR A 151 44.24 15.80 13.32
C TYR A 151 43.99 14.33 13.69
N GLY A 152 45.03 13.58 14.07
CA GLY A 152 44.94 12.17 14.45
C GLY A 152 44.98 11.18 13.27
N GLY A 153 45.34 11.64 12.07
CA GLY A 153 45.54 10.77 10.91
C GLY A 153 46.89 10.04 10.95
N ASP A 154 46.96 8.93 10.23
CA ASP A 154 48.18 8.18 9.95
C ASP A 154 48.72 8.53 8.55
N PRO A 155 49.83 9.30 8.43
CA PRO A 155 50.42 9.65 7.14
C PRO A 155 50.89 8.45 6.30
N LYS A 156 50.94 7.24 6.87
CA LYS A 156 51.27 5.99 6.16
C LYS A 156 50.04 5.25 5.62
N ARG A 157 48.83 5.69 5.96
CA ARG A 157 47.54 5.10 5.51
C ARG A 157 46.61 6.16 4.89
N ILE A 158 47.16 6.91 3.93
CA ILE A 158 46.40 7.86 3.10
C ILE A 158 45.88 7.15 1.84
N TYR A 159 44.62 7.40 1.50
CA TYR A 159 43.93 6.88 0.32
C TYR A 159 43.30 8.05 -0.45
N LEU A 160 43.30 8.00 -1.78
CA LEU A 160 42.69 9.03 -2.62
C LEU A 160 41.37 8.50 -3.21
N MET A 161 40.31 9.28 -3.16
CA MET A 161 39.01 8.93 -3.73
C MET A 161 38.41 10.12 -4.47
N GLY A 162 37.92 9.90 -5.70
CA GLY A 162 37.26 10.93 -6.48
C GLY A 162 35.92 10.46 -7.04
N GLN A 163 34.99 11.38 -7.24
CA GLN A 163 33.65 11.10 -7.78
C GLN A 163 33.38 11.91 -9.06
N SER A 164 32.98 11.25 -10.15
CA SER A 164 32.68 11.85 -11.45
C SER A 164 33.79 12.81 -11.93
N ALA A 165 33.51 14.12 -12.07
CA ALA A 165 34.52 15.14 -12.38
C ALA A 165 35.70 15.16 -11.38
N GLY A 166 35.45 14.87 -10.11
CA GLY A 166 36.48 14.73 -9.08
C GLY A 166 37.33 13.47 -9.24
N ALA A 167 36.78 12.38 -9.80
CA ALA A 167 37.54 11.19 -10.17
C ALA A 167 38.49 11.49 -11.34
N HIS A 168 37.98 12.21 -12.35
CA HIS A 168 38.80 12.72 -13.44
C HIS A 168 39.96 13.59 -12.92
N ILE A 169 39.68 14.65 -12.16
CA ILE A 169 40.69 15.57 -11.61
C ILE A 169 41.70 14.81 -10.73
N SER A 170 41.25 13.90 -9.86
CA SER A 170 42.12 13.08 -9.01
C SER A 170 43.08 12.20 -9.82
N SER A 171 42.57 11.54 -10.86
CA SER A 171 43.40 10.69 -11.73
C SER A 171 44.40 11.49 -12.58
N CYS A 172 44.04 12.71 -13.00
CA CYS A 172 44.97 13.65 -13.62
C CYS A 172 46.06 14.09 -12.64
N ALA A 173 45.71 14.52 -11.43
CA ALA A 173 46.67 14.97 -10.42
C ALA A 173 47.66 13.86 -10.01
N LEU A 174 47.15 12.64 -9.81
CA LEU A 174 47.97 11.46 -9.48
C LEU A 174 48.94 11.10 -10.61
N LEU A 175 48.49 11.16 -11.87
CA LEU A 175 49.32 10.85 -13.04
C LEU A 175 50.35 11.94 -13.33
N GLU A 176 49.98 13.23 -13.21
CA GLU A 176 50.95 14.33 -13.37
C GLU A 176 52.00 14.33 -12.27
N GLN A 177 51.64 14.00 -11.03
CA GLN A 177 52.58 13.87 -9.93
C GLN A 177 53.54 12.68 -10.14
N ALA A 178 53.04 11.53 -10.61
CA ALA A 178 53.88 10.39 -10.98
C ALA A 178 54.88 10.74 -12.10
N ILE A 179 54.46 11.54 -13.10
CA ILE A 179 55.32 12.01 -14.20
C ILE A 179 56.41 12.97 -13.71
N LYS A 180 56.14 13.78 -12.68
CA LYS A 180 57.16 14.63 -12.04
C LYS A 180 58.18 13.81 -11.25
N GLU A 181 57.71 12.87 -10.44
CA GLU A 181 58.57 11.97 -9.66
C GLU A 181 59.47 11.11 -10.57
N SER A 182 58.95 10.55 -11.66
CA SER A 182 59.76 9.75 -12.60
C SER A 182 60.82 10.55 -13.36
N ARG A 183 60.77 11.89 -13.33
CA ARG A 183 61.75 12.79 -13.98
C ARG A 183 62.85 13.26 -13.03
N GLY A 184 62.71 13.07 -11.72
CA GLY A 184 63.78 13.23 -10.72
C GLY A 184 64.41 14.63 -10.60
N GLY A 185 63.77 15.68 -11.14
CA GLY A 185 64.37 17.03 -11.26
C GLY A 185 63.48 18.21 -10.85
N GLU A 186 62.27 17.97 -10.33
CA GLU A 186 61.36 19.01 -9.83
C GLU A 186 61.23 18.96 -8.31
N ASN A 187 60.94 20.10 -7.69
CA ASN A 187 60.62 20.19 -6.26
C ASN A 187 59.21 19.61 -6.03
N ILE A 188 59.14 18.31 -5.70
CA ILE A 188 57.89 17.63 -5.36
C ILE A 188 57.44 18.02 -3.95
N SER A 189 56.16 18.34 -3.78
CA SER A 189 55.60 18.71 -2.46
C SER A 189 54.94 17.53 -1.73
N TRP A 190 54.63 16.45 -2.45
CA TRP A 190 54.24 15.14 -1.92
C TRP A 190 54.77 14.03 -2.83
N SER A 191 54.73 12.78 -2.38
CA SER A 191 55.03 11.62 -3.21
C SER A 191 53.80 10.75 -3.45
N VAL A 192 53.62 10.28 -4.68
CA VAL A 192 52.59 9.27 -5.04
C VAL A 192 52.64 8.06 -4.11
N SER A 193 53.82 7.67 -3.63
CA SER A 193 54.04 6.55 -2.69
C SER A 193 53.35 6.72 -1.32
N GLN A 194 52.93 7.93 -0.93
CA GLN A 194 52.17 8.17 0.30
C GLN A 194 50.72 7.67 0.16
N ILE A 195 50.16 7.72 -1.06
CA ILE A 195 48.82 7.21 -1.38
C ILE A 195 48.86 5.68 -1.52
N LYS A 196 48.01 4.97 -0.79
CA LYS A 196 48.00 3.48 -0.77
C LYS A 196 47.02 2.84 -1.73
N THR A 197 45.97 3.55 -2.13
CA THR A 197 45.03 3.14 -3.18
C THR A 197 44.35 4.39 -3.74
N TYR A 198 44.05 4.39 -5.04
CA TYR A 198 43.15 5.37 -5.65
C TYR A 198 41.80 4.74 -6.00
N PHE A 199 40.71 5.38 -5.55
CA PHE A 199 39.33 4.94 -5.74
C PHE A 199 38.56 5.88 -6.69
N GLY A 200 38.21 5.41 -7.88
CA GLY A 200 37.54 6.22 -8.90
C GLY A 200 36.06 5.89 -9.07
N LEU A 201 35.15 6.74 -8.57
CA LEU A 201 33.69 6.52 -8.60
C LEU A 201 33.04 7.20 -9.83
N SER A 202 32.47 6.43 -10.77
CA SER A 202 31.79 6.91 -11.99
C SER A 202 32.58 7.99 -12.77
N GLY A 203 33.90 7.82 -12.88
CA GLY A 203 34.79 8.76 -13.54
C GLY A 203 34.79 8.66 -15.07
N GLY A 204 35.07 9.79 -15.74
CA GLY A 204 35.33 9.85 -17.17
C GLY A 204 36.82 10.13 -17.43
N TYR A 205 37.51 9.19 -18.07
CA TYR A 205 38.99 9.20 -18.19
C TYR A 205 39.50 9.42 -19.63
N ASN A 206 38.57 9.52 -20.58
CA ASN A 206 38.83 9.83 -21.99
C ASN A 206 37.80 10.86 -22.44
N LEU A 207 38.25 12.09 -22.64
CA LEU A 207 37.36 13.23 -22.83
C LEU A 207 36.80 13.32 -24.25
N PHE A 208 37.56 12.87 -25.26
CA PHE A 208 37.08 12.77 -26.65
C PHE A 208 35.81 11.92 -26.76
N ASN A 209 35.80 10.77 -26.08
CA ASN A 209 34.64 9.86 -26.00
C ASN A 209 33.44 10.44 -25.20
N LEU A 210 33.57 11.66 -24.66
CA LEU A 210 32.56 12.31 -23.81
C LEU A 210 32.07 13.67 -24.33
N VAL A 211 32.82 14.39 -25.18
CA VAL A 211 32.48 15.74 -25.69
C VAL A 211 31.03 15.80 -26.18
N ASP A 212 30.69 15.01 -27.20
CA ASP A 212 29.37 15.08 -27.83
C ASP A 212 28.26 14.53 -26.92
N ARG A 213 28.57 13.63 -25.99
CA ARG A 213 27.61 13.15 -24.98
C ARG A 213 27.33 14.19 -23.89
N PHE A 214 28.30 15.03 -23.52
CA PHE A 214 28.06 16.14 -22.60
C PHE A 214 27.27 17.27 -23.29
N HIS A 215 27.57 17.58 -24.55
CA HIS A 215 26.77 18.52 -25.36
C HIS A 215 25.31 18.05 -25.50
N ASN A 216 25.08 16.79 -25.87
CA ASN A 216 23.75 16.16 -25.92
C ASN A 216 23.03 16.06 -24.55
N ARG A 217 23.69 16.44 -23.45
CA ARG A 217 23.15 16.48 -22.07
C ARG A 217 23.09 17.89 -21.50
N GLY A 218 23.34 18.93 -22.31
CA GLY A 218 23.22 20.34 -21.91
C GLY A 218 24.49 20.98 -21.31
N LEU A 219 25.62 20.26 -21.27
CA LEU A 219 26.93 20.88 -21.05
C LEU A 219 27.56 21.14 -22.41
N ASP A 220 27.37 22.34 -22.94
CA ASP A 220 27.73 22.66 -24.33
C ASP A 220 29.21 22.39 -24.67
N ARG A 221 29.49 21.99 -25.93
CA ARG A 221 30.84 21.69 -26.42
C ARG A 221 31.79 22.87 -26.28
N SER A 222 31.35 24.11 -26.50
CA SER A 222 32.21 25.29 -26.32
C SER A 222 32.56 25.50 -24.84
N ILE A 223 31.63 25.27 -23.92
CA ILE A 223 31.85 25.37 -22.47
C ILE A 223 32.77 24.23 -22.01
N PHE A 224 32.53 23.00 -22.46
CA PHE A 224 33.36 21.85 -22.13
C PHE A 224 34.81 22.01 -22.62
N LEU A 225 35.00 22.47 -23.87
CA LEU A 225 36.34 22.79 -24.39
C LEU A 225 36.98 23.97 -23.65
N SER A 226 36.20 24.97 -23.20
CA SER A 226 36.72 26.09 -22.39
C SER A 226 37.18 25.64 -21.00
N ILE A 227 36.48 24.69 -20.37
CA ILE A 227 36.91 24.03 -19.12
C ILE A 227 38.22 23.29 -19.34
N MET A 228 38.35 22.61 -20.48
CA MET A 228 39.44 21.68 -20.78
C MET A 228 40.65 22.30 -21.50
N GLU A 229 40.76 23.64 -21.56
CA GLU A 229 41.88 24.36 -22.21
C GLU A 229 41.99 24.12 -23.73
N GLY A 230 40.85 23.92 -24.40
CA GLY A 230 40.76 23.70 -25.85
C GLY A 230 40.71 22.23 -26.26
N GLU A 231 40.61 22.00 -27.57
CA GLU A 231 40.45 20.64 -28.13
C GLU A 231 41.77 19.85 -28.15
N GLU A 232 42.90 20.53 -28.38
CA GLU A 232 44.26 19.95 -28.29
C GLU A 232 44.57 19.46 -26.86
N SER A 233 44.11 20.19 -25.85
CA SER A 233 44.32 19.87 -24.43
C SER A 233 43.52 18.65 -23.94
N LEU A 234 42.53 18.16 -24.71
CA LEU A 234 41.77 16.95 -24.36
C LEU A 234 42.67 15.72 -24.24
N GLU A 235 43.78 15.63 -24.97
CA GLU A 235 44.74 14.53 -24.86
C GLU A 235 45.52 14.60 -23.54
N LYS A 236 46.11 15.77 -23.23
CA LYS A 236 46.79 16.05 -21.95
C LYS A 236 45.89 15.69 -20.76
N PHE A 237 44.61 16.04 -20.83
CA PHE A 237 43.63 15.79 -19.76
C PHE A 237 42.78 14.53 -19.97
N SER A 238 43.20 13.58 -20.80
CA SER A 238 42.59 12.23 -20.86
C SER A 238 43.54 11.19 -20.26
N PRO A 239 43.43 10.85 -18.95
CA PRO A 239 44.25 9.82 -18.31
C PRO A 239 44.33 8.51 -19.11
N GLU A 240 43.23 8.05 -19.71
CA GLU A 240 43.16 6.83 -20.52
C GLU A 240 43.98 6.90 -21.82
N ILE A 241 44.23 8.09 -22.35
CA ILE A 241 45.10 8.29 -23.52
C ILE A 241 46.54 8.46 -23.04
N ARG A 242 46.76 9.30 -22.04
CA ARG A 242 48.08 9.65 -21.50
C ARG A 242 48.84 8.43 -20.97
N ILE A 243 48.18 7.46 -20.31
CA ILE A 243 48.84 6.20 -19.88
C ILE A 243 49.22 5.24 -21.01
N LYS A 244 48.85 5.53 -22.27
CA LYS A 244 49.27 4.75 -23.44
C LYS A 244 50.51 5.34 -24.11
N ASP A 245 50.95 6.54 -23.72
CA ASP A 245 52.21 7.13 -24.17
C ASP A 245 53.41 6.35 -23.60
N PRO A 246 54.27 5.74 -24.44
CA PRO A 246 55.48 5.08 -23.99
C PRO A 246 56.45 5.99 -23.21
N SER A 247 56.38 7.31 -23.41
CA SER A 247 57.31 8.28 -22.79
C SER A 247 57.15 8.40 -21.27
N ILE A 248 56.00 8.00 -20.72
CA ILE A 248 55.70 8.07 -19.28
C ILE A 248 55.69 6.71 -18.58
N ARG A 249 56.18 5.65 -19.23
CA ARG A 249 56.09 4.27 -18.71
C ARG A 249 56.64 4.11 -17.29
N ASP A 250 57.71 4.82 -16.96
CA ASP A 250 58.32 4.77 -15.62
C ASP A 250 57.38 5.37 -14.55
N ALA A 251 56.66 6.45 -14.88
CA ALA A 251 55.64 7.03 -14.00
C ALA A 251 54.48 6.07 -13.73
N ILE A 252 54.09 5.24 -14.70
CA ILE A 252 53.03 4.24 -14.54
C ILE A 252 53.40 3.21 -13.47
N SER A 253 54.70 2.91 -13.29
CA SER A 253 55.18 2.02 -12.22
C SER A 253 55.13 2.62 -10.81
N LEU A 254 55.01 3.95 -10.70
CA LEU A 254 54.88 4.66 -9.42
C LEU A 254 53.43 4.78 -8.94
N LEU A 255 52.43 4.53 -9.81
CA LEU A 255 51.03 4.66 -9.46
C LEU A 255 50.62 3.64 -8.38
N PRO A 256 49.80 4.04 -7.39
CA PRO A 256 49.24 3.10 -6.41
C PRO A 256 48.22 2.17 -7.10
N PRO A 257 47.82 1.06 -6.47
CA PRO A 257 46.67 0.27 -6.91
C PRO A 257 45.43 1.15 -7.16
N ILE A 258 44.80 0.97 -8.31
CA ILE A 258 43.62 1.72 -8.74
C ILE A 258 42.39 0.80 -8.67
N ILE A 259 41.34 1.22 -8.00
CA ILE A 259 40.07 0.49 -7.92
C ILE A 259 38.96 1.40 -8.43
N LEU A 260 38.35 1.01 -9.56
CA LEU A 260 37.30 1.78 -10.21
C LEU A 260 35.93 1.20 -9.89
N PHE A 261 34.97 2.06 -9.57
CA PHE A 261 33.58 1.68 -9.31
C PHE A 261 32.65 2.39 -10.29
N HIS A 262 31.75 1.66 -10.96
CA HIS A 262 30.80 2.25 -11.91
C HIS A 262 29.45 1.55 -11.88
N GLY A 263 28.36 2.29 -12.11
CA GLY A 263 27.03 1.71 -12.27
C GLY A 263 26.75 1.31 -13.73
N THR A 264 26.15 0.14 -13.96
CA THR A 264 25.82 -0.30 -15.34
C THR A 264 24.69 0.52 -15.97
N SER A 265 23.86 1.17 -15.14
CA SER A 265 22.79 2.09 -15.54
C SER A 265 23.19 3.55 -15.38
N ASP A 266 24.49 3.84 -15.29
CA ASP A 266 24.98 5.20 -15.24
C ASP A 266 24.77 5.91 -16.57
N TYR A 267 23.71 6.72 -16.62
CA TYR A 267 23.37 7.46 -17.82
C TYR A 267 24.42 8.55 -18.09
N SER A 268 24.92 9.24 -17.06
CA SER A 268 25.73 10.45 -17.21
C SER A 268 27.07 10.18 -17.90
N ILE A 269 27.81 9.20 -17.41
CA ILE A 269 29.03 8.64 -18.01
C ILE A 269 28.80 7.13 -18.05
N PRO A 270 29.01 6.43 -19.17
CA PRO A 270 28.79 4.98 -19.22
C PRO A 270 29.93 4.23 -18.52
N SER A 271 29.61 3.04 -17.99
CA SER A 271 30.58 2.13 -17.38
C SER A 271 31.77 1.77 -18.27
N ASP A 272 31.59 1.81 -19.60
CA ASP A 272 32.66 1.58 -20.57
C ASP A 272 33.84 2.53 -20.37
N ALA A 273 33.60 3.79 -19.98
CA ALA A 273 34.67 4.76 -19.74
C ALA A 273 35.60 4.37 -18.58
N SER A 274 35.12 3.57 -17.62
CA SER A 274 35.97 2.98 -16.56
C SER A 274 36.51 1.59 -16.93
N LYS A 275 35.83 0.87 -17.82
CA LYS A 275 36.30 -0.40 -18.37
C LYS A 275 37.52 -0.21 -19.27
N ASP A 276 37.43 0.71 -20.23
CA ASP A 276 38.51 1.05 -21.15
C ASP A 276 39.73 1.63 -20.38
N PHE A 277 39.50 2.38 -19.30
CA PHE A 277 40.56 2.87 -18.41
C PHE A 277 41.21 1.76 -17.58
N ALA A 278 40.44 0.87 -16.94
CA ALA A 278 40.99 -0.28 -16.22
C ALA A 278 41.83 -1.18 -17.14
N ASP A 279 41.35 -1.45 -18.36
CA ASP A 279 42.06 -2.27 -19.33
C ASP A 279 43.29 -1.57 -19.92
N ALA A 280 43.25 -0.24 -20.12
CA ALA A 280 44.43 0.53 -20.51
C ALA A 280 45.50 0.52 -19.40
N LEU A 281 45.11 0.72 -18.13
CA LEU A 281 46.02 0.65 -16.98
C LEU A 281 46.72 -0.71 -16.89
N ARG A 282 45.95 -1.81 -16.99
CA ARG A 282 46.48 -3.19 -17.00
C ARG A 282 47.46 -3.43 -18.13
N ARG A 283 47.14 -2.98 -19.35
CA ARG A 283 48.00 -3.14 -20.54
C ARG A 283 49.31 -2.35 -20.42
N SER A 284 49.29 -1.20 -19.77
CA SER A 284 50.49 -0.39 -19.49
C SER A 284 51.29 -0.87 -18.26
N GLY A 285 50.78 -1.84 -17.49
CA GLY A 285 51.46 -2.47 -16.36
C GLY A 285 51.07 -1.97 -14.97
N ALA A 286 50.07 -1.09 -14.85
CA ALA A 286 49.55 -0.64 -13.56
C ALA A 286 48.56 -1.65 -12.96
N SER A 287 48.51 -1.73 -11.62
CA SER A 287 47.53 -2.53 -10.89
C SER A 287 46.16 -1.84 -10.91
N ALA A 288 45.19 -2.44 -11.61
CA ALA A 288 43.84 -1.87 -11.73
C ALA A 288 42.70 -2.90 -11.60
N GLU A 289 41.75 -2.63 -10.71
CA GLU A 289 40.50 -3.36 -10.51
C GLU A 289 39.29 -2.54 -11.01
N LEU A 290 38.23 -3.23 -11.41
CA LEU A 290 36.97 -2.63 -11.85
C LEU A 290 35.80 -3.39 -11.24
N ILE A 291 34.98 -2.70 -10.46
CA ILE A 291 33.77 -3.22 -9.82
C ILE A 291 32.56 -2.52 -10.47
N LEU A 292 31.70 -3.32 -11.10
CA LEU A 292 30.49 -2.84 -11.75
C LEU A 292 29.26 -3.15 -10.90
N TYR A 293 28.51 -2.10 -10.54
CA TYR A 293 27.27 -2.22 -9.76
C TYR A 293 26.07 -2.25 -10.70
N ASP A 294 25.42 -3.42 -10.80
CA ASP A 294 24.30 -3.58 -11.73
C ASP A 294 23.04 -2.80 -11.29
N GLY A 295 22.33 -2.23 -12.27
CA GLY A 295 21.15 -1.41 -12.06
C GLY A 295 21.39 -0.07 -11.34
N LYS A 296 22.63 0.39 -11.17
CA LYS A 296 22.98 1.64 -10.45
C LYS A 296 23.36 2.79 -11.38
N THR A 297 23.13 4.03 -10.92
CA THR A 297 23.49 5.31 -11.56
C THR A 297 24.59 6.03 -10.75
N TYR A 298 25.30 7.04 -11.28
CA TYR A 298 26.40 7.71 -10.53
C TYR A 298 26.04 8.16 -9.11
N ARG A 299 24.83 8.72 -8.90
CA ARG A 299 24.35 9.13 -7.56
C ARG A 299 24.24 7.92 -6.63
N LEU A 300 23.72 6.82 -7.17
CA LEU A 300 23.60 5.54 -6.48
C LEU A 300 24.92 4.79 -6.35
N VAL A 301 26.00 5.12 -7.09
CA VAL A 301 27.36 4.58 -6.84
C VAL A 301 28.02 5.30 -5.65
N SER A 302 27.81 6.61 -5.51
CA SER A 302 28.25 7.36 -4.33
C SER A 302 27.38 7.14 -3.09
N ALA A 303 26.17 6.61 -3.25
CA ALA A 303 25.23 6.29 -2.17
C ALA A 303 25.03 4.76 -1.97
N THR A 304 25.61 3.91 -2.80
CA THR A 304 25.76 2.49 -2.47
C THR A 304 26.71 2.40 -1.29
N LYS A 305 26.20 1.83 -0.20
CA LYS A 305 27.03 1.10 0.75
C LYS A 305 27.97 0.20 -0.06
N VAL A 306 29.28 0.49 -0.05
CA VAL A 306 30.25 -0.59 -0.22
C VAL A 306 29.91 -1.60 0.88
N PRO A 307 29.76 -2.90 0.59
CA PRO A 307 29.38 -3.89 1.60
C PRO A 307 30.56 -4.23 2.52
N LEU A 308 31.01 -3.21 3.26
CA LEU A 308 31.79 -3.35 4.48
C LEU A 308 30.80 -3.71 5.60
N GLU A 309 31.17 -4.70 6.41
CA GLU A 309 30.30 -5.31 7.41
C GLU A 309 29.78 -4.27 8.43
N GLY A 310 28.58 -4.51 8.97
CA GLY A 310 28.03 -3.68 10.05
C GLY A 310 27.19 -2.46 9.64
N THR A 311 26.77 -2.29 8.37
CA THR A 311 25.61 -1.41 8.12
C THR A 311 24.32 -2.13 8.53
N PRO A 312 23.38 -1.51 9.28
CA PRO A 312 22.15 -2.19 9.65
C PRO A 312 21.31 -2.56 8.42
N PHE A 313 20.74 -3.75 8.46
CA PHE A 313 19.90 -4.34 7.41
C PHE A 313 18.47 -3.78 7.49
N ARG A 314 17.80 -3.58 6.35
CA ARG A 314 16.40 -3.14 6.35
C ARG A 314 15.48 -4.36 6.30
N LEU A 315 14.76 -4.59 7.38
CA LEU A 315 13.73 -5.62 7.48
C LEU A 315 12.50 -5.28 6.62
N SER A 316 11.82 -6.31 6.10
CA SER A 316 10.48 -6.19 5.54
C SER A 316 9.46 -5.86 6.63
N THR A 317 8.27 -5.42 6.23
CA THR A 317 7.11 -5.37 7.12
C THR A 317 6.92 -6.73 7.82
N PRO A 318 6.73 -6.76 9.16
CA PRO A 318 6.76 -7.99 9.94
C PRO A 318 5.45 -8.78 9.87
N LEU A 319 5.56 -10.10 9.84
CA LEU A 319 4.46 -11.03 10.15
C LEU A 319 4.60 -11.53 11.58
N ILE A 320 3.59 -11.32 12.43
CA ILE A 320 3.51 -11.98 13.73
C ILE A 320 2.91 -13.38 13.53
N GLY A 321 3.63 -14.42 13.95
CA GLY A 321 3.24 -15.83 13.79
C GLY A 321 2.30 -16.35 14.87
N GLU A 322 1.63 -17.49 14.60
CA GLU A 322 0.81 -18.22 15.60
C GLU A 322 1.63 -18.73 16.79
N ASP A 323 2.96 -18.82 16.64
CA ASP A 323 3.92 -19.19 17.68
C ASP A 323 4.47 -17.99 18.48
N GLY A 324 3.96 -16.78 18.23
CA GLY A 324 4.38 -15.55 18.92
C GLY A 324 5.76 -15.03 18.51
N LYS A 325 6.34 -15.57 17.42
CA LYS A 325 7.57 -15.05 16.80
C LYS A 325 7.25 -14.00 15.75
N ILE A 326 8.25 -13.19 15.40
CA ILE A 326 8.16 -12.16 14.37
C ILE A 326 9.00 -12.56 13.18
N TYR A 327 8.35 -12.74 12.03
CA TYR A 327 8.98 -13.14 10.77
C TYR A 327 9.15 -11.91 9.87
N SER A 328 10.38 -11.67 9.42
CA SER A 328 10.71 -10.60 8.48
C SER A 328 11.96 -10.97 7.67
N CYS A 329 12.04 -10.53 6.42
CA CYS A 329 13.16 -10.82 5.54
C CYS A 329 14.03 -9.57 5.28
N SER A 330 15.33 -9.76 5.12
CA SER A 330 16.22 -8.75 4.55
C SER A 330 17.20 -9.38 3.56
N GLU A 331 17.47 -8.69 2.45
CA GLU A 331 18.34 -9.18 1.38
C GLU A 331 17.95 -10.60 0.92
N LYS A 332 18.77 -11.62 1.21
CA LYS A 332 18.51 -13.04 0.88
C LYS A 332 18.22 -13.92 2.11
N THR A 333 17.95 -13.33 3.28
CA THR A 333 17.78 -14.09 4.53
C THR A 333 16.44 -13.75 5.20
N LEU A 334 15.63 -14.78 5.45
CA LEU A 334 14.43 -14.72 6.28
C LEU A 334 14.82 -14.91 7.75
N PHE A 335 14.45 -13.98 8.61
CA PHE A 335 14.70 -14.01 10.05
C PHE A 335 13.41 -14.33 10.81
N ALA A 336 13.54 -15.16 11.83
CA ALA A 336 12.54 -15.32 12.88
C ALA A 336 13.10 -14.72 14.17
N PHE A 337 12.45 -13.69 14.69
CA PHE A 337 12.80 -13.06 15.96
C PHE A 337 11.89 -13.58 17.08
N GLU A 338 12.50 -13.83 18.24
CA GLU A 338 11.76 -13.90 19.50
C GLU A 338 11.18 -12.53 19.85
N SER A 339 10.10 -12.52 20.64
CA SER A 339 9.40 -11.32 21.09
C SER A 339 10.24 -10.30 21.89
N ASN A 340 11.48 -10.63 22.25
CA ASN A 340 12.45 -9.80 22.94
C ASN A 340 13.61 -9.33 22.03
N GLY A 341 13.53 -9.55 20.72
CA GLY A 341 14.47 -9.03 19.73
C GLY A 341 15.69 -9.90 19.41
N TYR A 342 15.82 -11.09 20.00
CA TYR A 342 16.86 -12.05 19.59
C TYR A 342 16.40 -12.88 18.39
N ILE A 343 17.35 -13.28 17.53
CA ILE A 343 17.09 -14.17 16.40
C ILE A 343 16.88 -15.60 16.92
N ALA A 344 15.68 -16.13 16.75
CA ALA A 344 15.35 -17.53 17.03
C ALA A 344 15.94 -18.48 15.98
N TRP A 345 15.97 -18.04 14.73
CA TRP A 345 16.68 -18.68 13.60
C TRP A 345 16.72 -17.73 12.39
N SER A 346 17.64 -18.01 11.47
CA SER A 346 17.70 -17.45 10.12
C SER A 346 17.59 -18.56 9.07
N LEU A 347 17.09 -18.22 7.89
CA LEU A 347 16.95 -19.10 6.74
C LEU A 347 17.37 -18.36 5.48
N ASP A 348 18.46 -18.80 4.85
CA ASP A 348 18.91 -18.24 3.58
C ASP A 348 18.05 -18.73 2.42
N LEU A 349 17.89 -17.86 1.43
CA LEU A 349 17.00 -18.00 0.28
C LEU A 349 17.79 -17.80 -1.00
N ASP A 350 17.48 -18.58 -2.04
CA ASP A 350 18.11 -18.42 -3.36
C ASP A 350 17.82 -17.04 -3.99
N PHE A 351 16.72 -16.41 -3.58
CA PHE A 351 16.14 -15.18 -4.15
C PHE A 351 16.09 -14.03 -3.14
N LYS A 352 16.35 -12.81 -3.60
CA LYS A 352 16.23 -11.57 -2.82
C LYS A 352 14.78 -11.18 -2.53
N CYS A 353 14.48 -10.98 -1.26
CA CYS A 353 13.15 -10.61 -0.77
C CYS A 353 12.67 -9.24 -1.24
N ASN A 354 11.35 -9.13 -1.48
CA ASN A 354 10.69 -7.85 -1.66
C ASN A 354 10.38 -7.20 -0.31
N VAL A 355 11.20 -6.22 0.09
CA VAL A 355 11.09 -5.52 1.39
C VAL A 355 9.74 -4.82 1.62
N GLY A 356 8.99 -4.53 0.54
CA GLY A 356 7.66 -3.92 0.62
C GLY A 356 6.51 -4.92 0.81
N MET A 357 6.76 -6.23 0.72
CA MET A 357 5.74 -7.26 0.88
C MET A 357 6.00 -8.07 2.16
N PRO A 358 5.08 -8.10 3.13
CA PRO A 358 5.25 -8.91 4.33
C PRO A 358 5.16 -10.41 3.98
N PRO A 359 5.80 -11.30 4.76
CA PRO A 359 5.48 -12.72 4.73
C PRO A 359 3.98 -12.94 5.01
N VAL A 360 3.37 -13.92 4.33
CA VAL A 360 1.95 -14.23 4.48
C VAL A 360 1.80 -15.59 5.17
N HIS A 361 1.00 -15.66 6.23
CA HIS A 361 0.80 -16.89 6.97
C HIS A 361 0.02 -17.93 6.15
N GLY A 362 0.56 -19.15 6.05
CA GLY A 362 -0.03 -20.27 5.31
C GLY A 362 -0.75 -21.32 6.16
N GLY A 363 -0.70 -21.21 7.49
CA GLY A 363 -1.22 -22.23 8.40
C GLY A 363 -0.30 -23.44 8.57
N ARG A 364 -0.47 -24.17 9.68
CA ARG A 364 0.22 -25.44 9.97
C ARG A 364 1.75 -25.37 9.77
N GLY A 365 2.39 -24.31 10.25
CA GLY A 365 3.84 -24.16 10.15
C GLY A 365 4.37 -23.84 8.74
N THR A 366 3.51 -23.33 7.86
CA THR A 366 3.87 -22.86 6.51
C THR A 366 3.65 -21.35 6.41
N MET A 367 4.51 -20.66 5.67
CA MET A 367 4.32 -19.27 5.23
C MET A 367 4.67 -19.12 3.74
N TYR A 368 4.23 -18.02 3.15
CA TYR A 368 4.46 -17.65 1.75
C TYR A 368 5.16 -16.29 1.68
N LEU A 369 6.15 -16.15 0.80
CA LEU A 369 7.04 -14.99 0.72
C LEU A 369 7.34 -14.63 -0.74
N VAL A 370 7.40 -13.33 -1.07
CA VAL A 370 7.71 -12.86 -2.43
C VAL A 370 9.18 -12.42 -2.52
N ALA A 371 9.93 -13.06 -3.43
CA ALA A 371 11.35 -12.81 -3.64
C ALA A 371 11.72 -12.93 -5.13
N GLU A 372 12.41 -11.93 -5.69
CA GLU A 372 12.77 -11.82 -7.13
C GLU A 372 11.63 -12.21 -8.11
N GLN A 373 10.39 -11.76 -7.85
CA GLN A 373 9.19 -12.11 -8.63
C GLN A 373 8.84 -13.62 -8.64
N THR A 374 9.27 -14.35 -7.62
CA THR A 374 8.81 -15.70 -7.28
C THR A 374 8.00 -15.66 -5.97
N VAL A 375 7.11 -16.63 -5.79
CA VAL A 375 6.50 -16.93 -4.49
C VAL A 375 7.16 -18.18 -3.93
N LEU A 376 7.85 -18.02 -2.82
CA LEU A 376 8.45 -19.10 -2.05
C LEU A 376 7.44 -19.57 -0.99
N LYS A 377 7.30 -20.89 -0.87
CA LYS A 377 6.61 -21.56 0.23
C LYS A 377 7.67 -22.05 1.21
N VAL A 378 7.61 -21.55 2.44
CA VAL A 378 8.54 -21.88 3.52
C VAL A 378 7.81 -22.71 4.57
N ASN A 379 8.31 -23.91 4.86
CA ASN A 379 7.80 -24.78 5.92
C ASN A 379 8.80 -24.81 7.08
N PHE A 380 8.52 -24.02 8.11
CA PHE A 380 9.44 -23.84 9.24
C PHE A 380 9.40 -25.01 10.24
N LEU A 381 8.48 -25.97 10.10
CA LEU A 381 8.52 -27.23 10.85
C LEU A 381 9.57 -28.22 10.32
N LYS A 382 10.16 -27.95 9.15
CA LYS A 382 11.26 -28.74 8.57
C LYS A 382 12.65 -28.20 8.93
N MET A 383 12.73 -27.09 9.65
CA MET A 383 14.01 -26.50 10.09
C MET A 383 14.79 -27.51 10.93
N GLY A 384 16.07 -27.73 10.60
CA GLY A 384 16.91 -28.73 11.23
C GLY A 384 16.69 -30.18 10.77
N THR A 385 15.83 -30.43 9.77
CA THR A 385 15.69 -31.75 9.13
C THR A 385 16.53 -31.86 7.85
N SER A 386 16.64 -33.07 7.29
CA SER A 386 17.31 -33.31 6.00
C SER A 386 16.49 -32.87 4.77
N GLU A 387 15.27 -32.37 4.95
CA GLU A 387 14.40 -31.92 3.86
C GLU A 387 14.46 -30.40 3.69
N SER A 388 14.40 -29.91 2.45
CA SER A 388 14.36 -28.45 2.21
C SER A 388 13.17 -27.80 2.92
N ALA A 389 13.45 -26.76 3.70
CA ALA A 389 12.45 -25.88 4.30
C ALA A 389 11.83 -24.94 3.26
N THR A 390 12.48 -24.69 2.13
CA THR A 390 12.03 -23.81 1.04
C THR A 390 11.57 -24.60 -0.19
N GLN A 391 10.53 -24.09 -0.86
CA GLN A 391 10.07 -24.58 -2.15
C GLN A 391 9.56 -23.41 -3.01
N VAL A 392 9.96 -23.31 -4.27
CA VAL A 392 9.33 -22.39 -5.22
C VAL A 392 7.90 -22.87 -5.50
N PHE A 393 6.91 -22.04 -5.17
CA PHE A 393 5.48 -22.33 -5.37
C PHE A 393 4.94 -21.72 -6.66
N PHE A 394 5.44 -20.54 -7.03
CA PHE A 394 5.13 -19.84 -8.27
C PHE A 394 6.35 -19.02 -8.71
N GLY A 395 6.59 -18.91 -10.01
CA GLY A 395 7.76 -18.19 -10.56
C GLY A 395 7.86 -18.36 -12.08
N PRO A 396 8.88 -17.76 -12.72
CA PRO A 396 9.08 -17.88 -14.16
C PRO A 396 9.41 -19.32 -14.57
N GLY A 397 8.83 -19.77 -15.67
CA GLY A 397 9.15 -21.06 -16.27
C GLY A 397 10.55 -21.06 -16.93
N PRO A 398 11.20 -22.23 -17.06
CA PRO A 398 12.51 -22.33 -17.70
C PRO A 398 12.44 -21.83 -19.15
N GLY A 399 13.14 -20.73 -19.43
CA GLY A 399 13.20 -20.08 -20.74
C GLY A 399 12.48 -18.72 -20.87
N GLN A 400 11.79 -18.22 -19.83
CA GLN A 400 11.23 -16.86 -19.89
C GLN A 400 12.32 -15.78 -19.74
N GLN A 401 12.44 -14.89 -20.73
CA GLN A 401 13.46 -13.82 -20.75
C GLN A 401 13.19 -12.63 -19.79
N LYS A 402 11.99 -12.55 -19.20
CA LYS A 402 11.64 -11.53 -18.19
C LYS A 402 10.54 -12.10 -17.29
N PRO A 403 10.68 -12.06 -15.95
CA PRO A 403 9.62 -12.49 -15.04
C PRO A 403 8.49 -11.47 -14.99
N ASP A 404 7.27 -11.95 -14.75
CA ASP A 404 6.09 -11.11 -14.58
C ASP A 404 6.07 -10.46 -13.19
N GLU A 405 5.62 -9.21 -13.09
CA GLU A 405 5.60 -8.46 -11.83
C GLU A 405 4.46 -8.96 -10.92
N ILE A 406 4.81 -9.54 -9.77
CA ILE A 406 3.86 -9.94 -8.73
C ILE A 406 3.46 -8.69 -7.94
N ILE A 407 2.16 -8.44 -7.83
CA ILE A 407 1.59 -7.29 -7.12
C ILE A 407 1.19 -7.66 -5.68
N GLY A 408 0.90 -8.93 -5.42
CA GLY A 408 0.65 -9.39 -4.07
C GLY A 408 0.20 -10.85 -3.98
N VAL A 409 0.33 -11.40 -2.77
CA VAL A 409 -0.11 -12.74 -2.41
C VAL A 409 -1.04 -12.65 -1.21
N ALA A 410 -2.11 -13.45 -1.19
CA ALA A 410 -2.92 -13.68 0.01
C ALA A 410 -3.27 -15.16 0.12
N VAL A 411 -3.47 -15.64 1.34
CA VAL A 411 -3.65 -17.07 1.62
C VAL A 411 -4.89 -17.27 2.48
N SER A 412 -5.74 -18.19 2.06
CA SER A 412 -6.93 -18.62 2.81
C SER A 412 -6.64 -20.00 3.42
N THR A 413 -6.77 -20.09 4.73
CA THR A 413 -6.37 -21.28 5.51
C THR A 413 -7.53 -22.26 5.67
N LEU A 414 -8.78 -21.77 5.75
CA LEU A 414 -9.98 -22.61 5.86
C LEU A 414 -10.29 -23.30 4.52
N SER A 415 -10.18 -22.57 3.40
CA SER A 415 -10.37 -23.12 2.05
C SER A 415 -9.09 -23.71 1.44
N SER A 416 -7.93 -23.53 2.08
CA SER A 416 -6.62 -24.03 1.64
C SER A 416 -6.20 -23.54 0.25
N LEU A 417 -6.37 -22.24 0.00
CA LEU A 417 -6.09 -21.57 -1.28
C LEU A 417 -5.02 -20.47 -1.14
N VAL A 418 -4.24 -20.28 -2.21
CA VAL A 418 -3.23 -19.24 -2.36
C VAL A 418 -3.60 -18.39 -3.58
N PHE A 419 -3.79 -17.10 -3.35
CA PHE A 419 -4.17 -16.12 -4.35
C PHE A 419 -2.97 -15.25 -4.71
N ILE A 420 -2.66 -15.16 -6.01
CA ILE A 420 -1.51 -14.41 -6.53
C ILE A 420 -2.03 -13.41 -7.56
N ASN A 421 -1.83 -12.11 -7.33
CA ASN A 421 -2.09 -11.08 -8.33
C ASN A 421 -0.80 -10.81 -9.13
N VAL A 422 -0.88 -10.95 -10.45
CA VAL A 422 0.24 -10.75 -11.39
C VAL A 422 -0.13 -9.65 -12.38
N LYS A 423 0.72 -8.62 -12.48
CA LYS A 423 0.54 -7.45 -13.34
C LYS A 423 0.27 -7.87 -14.79
N ASN A 424 -0.72 -7.22 -15.40
CA ASN A 424 -1.19 -7.46 -16.76
C ASN A 424 -1.68 -8.90 -17.09
N ARG A 425 -1.67 -9.82 -16.11
CA ARG A 425 -2.26 -11.18 -16.24
C ARG A 425 -3.50 -11.39 -15.36
N GLY A 426 -3.59 -10.71 -14.22
CA GLY A 426 -4.74 -10.76 -13.31
C GLY A 426 -4.51 -11.63 -12.08
N LEU A 427 -5.61 -12.06 -11.45
CA LEU A 427 -5.64 -12.79 -10.20
C LEU A 427 -5.76 -14.31 -10.45
N PHE A 428 -4.87 -15.08 -9.85
CA PHE A 428 -4.81 -16.54 -9.95
C PHE A 428 -5.10 -17.20 -8.61
N ALA A 429 -5.91 -18.25 -8.61
CA ALA A 429 -6.29 -19.03 -7.44
C ALA A 429 -5.70 -20.44 -7.50
N PHE A 430 -4.69 -20.71 -6.68
CA PHE A 430 -4.05 -22.02 -6.55
C PHE A 430 -4.51 -22.74 -5.28
N ALA A 431 -4.60 -24.06 -5.32
CA ALA A 431 -4.61 -24.86 -4.10
C ALA A 431 -3.23 -24.84 -3.42
N MET A 432 -3.16 -25.04 -2.10
CA MET A 432 -1.90 -25.09 -1.32
C MET A 432 -0.85 -26.10 -1.82
N HIS A 433 -1.21 -27.01 -2.73
CA HIS A 433 -0.35 -27.99 -3.40
C HIS A 433 0.02 -27.62 -4.86
N GLY A 434 -0.18 -26.36 -5.27
CA GLY A 434 0.30 -25.81 -6.54
C GLY A 434 -0.63 -25.98 -7.75
N GLN A 435 -1.78 -26.66 -7.62
CA GLN A 435 -2.75 -26.76 -8.72
C GLN A 435 -3.53 -25.45 -8.89
N LEU A 436 -3.50 -24.87 -10.09
CA LEU A 436 -4.40 -23.78 -10.48
C LEU A 436 -5.85 -24.27 -10.52
N LEU A 437 -6.76 -23.57 -9.84
CA LEU A 437 -8.20 -23.86 -9.84
C LEU A 437 -8.98 -22.90 -10.74
N TRP A 438 -8.67 -21.60 -10.69
CA TRP A 438 -9.24 -20.59 -11.56
C TRP A 438 -8.32 -19.36 -11.68
N SER A 439 -8.55 -18.54 -12.71
CA SER A 439 -7.88 -17.26 -12.93
C SER A 439 -8.87 -16.24 -13.49
N VAL A 440 -8.68 -14.96 -13.21
CA VAL A 440 -9.59 -13.89 -13.64
C VAL A 440 -8.83 -12.59 -13.92
N GLY A 441 -9.20 -11.91 -15.01
CA GLY A 441 -8.70 -10.57 -15.35
C GLY A 441 -9.61 -9.46 -14.82
N PRO A 442 -9.19 -8.20 -14.88
CA PRO A 442 -10.02 -7.05 -14.51
C PRO A 442 -11.09 -6.73 -15.58
N VAL A 443 -10.97 -7.31 -16.78
CA VAL A 443 -11.96 -7.24 -17.85
C VAL A 443 -12.63 -8.61 -17.95
N LEU A 444 -13.96 -8.65 -17.91
CA LEU A 444 -14.73 -9.89 -18.00
C LEU A 444 -15.97 -9.67 -18.89
N ASP A 445 -15.91 -10.18 -20.12
CA ASP A 445 -17.00 -10.04 -21.09
C ASP A 445 -18.08 -11.10 -20.86
N GLN A 446 -19.25 -10.67 -20.36
CA GLN A 446 -20.41 -11.55 -20.14
C GLN A 446 -21.57 -11.14 -21.06
N PHE A 447 -22.10 -12.09 -21.83
CA PHE A 447 -23.24 -11.88 -22.74
C PHE A 447 -23.07 -10.69 -23.72
N GLY A 448 -21.83 -10.39 -24.12
CA GLY A 448 -21.49 -9.24 -24.99
C GLY A 448 -21.33 -7.90 -24.26
N TYR A 449 -21.43 -7.87 -22.93
CA TYR A 449 -21.20 -6.68 -22.12
C TYR A 449 -19.88 -6.81 -21.32
N ARG A 450 -18.99 -5.84 -21.53
CA ARG A 450 -17.72 -5.71 -20.81
C ARG A 450 -17.94 -5.28 -19.36
N GLN A 451 -17.62 -6.16 -18.41
CA GLN A 451 -17.61 -5.84 -16.99
C GLN A 451 -16.19 -5.54 -16.52
N GLY A 452 -16.03 -4.44 -15.77
CA GLY A 452 -14.72 -3.93 -15.35
C GLY A 452 -13.96 -3.22 -16.46
N CYS A 453 -13.10 -2.27 -16.07
CA CYS A 453 -12.39 -1.36 -16.97
C CYS A 453 -13.34 -0.72 -17.99
N ARG A 454 -14.39 -0.04 -17.52
CA ARG A 454 -15.50 0.49 -18.36
C ARG A 454 -15.08 1.47 -19.45
N ARG A 455 -13.95 2.18 -19.25
CA ARG A 455 -13.35 3.05 -20.26
C ARG A 455 -12.48 2.19 -21.19
N THR A 456 -12.44 2.51 -22.48
CA THR A 456 -11.63 1.79 -23.49
C THR A 456 -10.13 2.13 -23.35
N VAL A 457 -9.57 1.78 -22.20
CA VAL A 457 -8.15 1.85 -21.85
C VAL A 457 -7.53 0.50 -22.15
N THR A 458 -6.39 0.51 -22.84
CA THR A 458 -5.61 -0.68 -23.22
C THR A 458 -4.80 -1.25 -22.06
N ASP A 459 -4.34 -0.39 -21.14
CA ASP A 459 -3.61 -0.77 -19.93
C ASP A 459 -4.53 -0.75 -18.69
N CYS A 460 -5.16 -1.89 -18.42
CA CYS A 460 -5.99 -2.09 -17.23
C CYS A 460 -5.63 -3.41 -16.55
N TYR A 461 -5.09 -3.32 -15.34
CA TYR A 461 -4.67 -4.44 -14.50
C TYR A 461 -5.13 -4.22 -13.05
N PHE A 462 -5.17 -5.28 -12.26
CA PHE A 462 -5.43 -5.20 -10.82
C PHE A 462 -4.21 -4.64 -10.09
N THR A 463 -4.36 -3.57 -9.31
CA THR A 463 -3.27 -2.78 -8.73
C THR A 463 -2.97 -3.08 -7.26
N SER A 464 -3.82 -3.83 -6.57
CA SER A 464 -3.67 -4.12 -5.13
C SER A 464 -3.36 -5.59 -4.84
N VAL A 465 -2.84 -5.82 -3.63
CA VAL A 465 -2.81 -7.15 -2.99
C VAL A 465 -4.26 -7.64 -2.82
N PRO A 466 -4.60 -8.89 -3.16
CA PRO A 466 -5.94 -9.42 -2.93
C PRO A 466 -6.26 -9.48 -1.43
N VAL A 467 -7.38 -8.90 -0.99
CA VAL A 467 -7.78 -8.87 0.42
C VAL A 467 -8.94 -9.85 0.66
N ILE A 468 -8.77 -10.79 1.59
CA ILE A 468 -9.74 -11.86 1.88
C ILE A 468 -10.60 -11.47 3.09
N ASP A 469 -11.92 -11.72 3.06
CA ASP A 469 -12.78 -11.52 4.23
C ASP A 469 -12.53 -12.55 5.35
N GLN A 470 -12.79 -12.16 6.61
CA GLN A 470 -12.61 -13.06 7.77
C GLN A 470 -13.53 -14.29 7.76
N CYS A 471 -14.54 -14.31 6.87
CA CYS A 471 -15.45 -15.44 6.69
C CYS A 471 -14.96 -16.46 5.65
N GLU A 472 -13.87 -16.17 4.93
CA GLU A 472 -13.42 -16.88 3.73
C GLU A 472 -14.57 -17.19 2.74
N ALA A 473 -15.35 -16.15 2.41
CA ALA A 473 -16.36 -16.16 1.36
C ALA A 473 -15.93 -15.30 0.16
N SER A 474 -15.34 -14.13 0.41
CA SER A 474 -15.10 -13.09 -0.61
C SER A 474 -13.63 -12.64 -0.67
N ILE A 475 -13.20 -12.26 -1.88
CA ILE A 475 -11.94 -11.57 -2.14
C ILE A 475 -12.26 -10.18 -2.69
N TYR A 476 -11.51 -9.18 -2.24
CA TYR A 476 -11.57 -7.80 -2.72
C TYR A 476 -10.27 -7.41 -3.41
N ILE A 477 -10.37 -6.77 -4.56
CA ILE A 477 -9.21 -6.32 -5.36
C ILE A 477 -9.59 -5.11 -6.23
N SER A 478 -8.68 -4.15 -6.39
CA SER A 478 -8.89 -2.91 -7.15
C SER A 478 -8.06 -2.85 -8.43
N ASN A 479 -8.43 -1.98 -9.38
CA ASN A 479 -7.73 -1.82 -10.67
C ASN A 479 -7.14 -0.41 -10.90
N SER A 480 -6.36 -0.25 -11.98
CA SER A 480 -5.72 1.02 -12.39
C SER A 480 -6.68 2.18 -12.73
N GLN A 481 -7.99 1.92 -12.78
CA GLN A 481 -9.04 2.91 -13.00
C GLN A 481 -9.75 3.36 -11.73
N GLY A 482 -9.55 2.66 -10.60
CA GLY A 482 -10.23 2.92 -9.33
C GLY A 482 -11.51 2.11 -9.11
N GLU A 483 -11.77 1.07 -9.90
CA GLU A 483 -12.88 0.13 -9.66
C GLU A 483 -12.47 -0.95 -8.65
N LEU A 484 -13.31 -1.19 -7.63
CA LEU A 484 -13.16 -2.24 -6.62
C LEU A 484 -14.08 -3.41 -6.96
N TYR A 485 -13.51 -4.62 -7.00
CA TYR A 485 -14.20 -5.85 -7.36
C TYR A 485 -14.39 -6.71 -6.10
N SER A 486 -15.56 -7.33 -5.96
CA SER A 486 -15.78 -8.43 -5.01
C SER A 486 -15.92 -9.73 -5.79
N LEU A 487 -15.18 -10.76 -5.40
CA LEU A 487 -15.15 -12.08 -6.03
C LEU A 487 -15.47 -13.18 -5.03
N SER A 488 -16.07 -14.27 -5.49
CA SER A 488 -16.17 -15.52 -4.73
C SER A 488 -14.80 -16.18 -4.57
N ILE A 489 -14.43 -16.65 -3.38
CA ILE A 489 -13.21 -17.45 -3.17
C ILE A 489 -13.20 -18.74 -4.03
N ARG A 490 -14.38 -19.28 -4.35
CA ARG A 490 -14.55 -20.58 -5.02
C ARG A 490 -14.71 -20.50 -6.53
N SER A 491 -14.82 -19.29 -7.12
CA SER A 491 -15.06 -19.13 -8.55
C SER A 491 -14.63 -17.75 -9.06
N PRO A 492 -14.22 -17.62 -10.33
CA PRO A 492 -13.81 -16.34 -10.94
C PRO A 492 -15.03 -15.45 -11.28
N HIS A 493 -16.06 -15.46 -10.43
CA HIS A 493 -17.30 -14.72 -10.63
C HIS A 493 -17.30 -13.48 -9.74
N PHE A 494 -17.57 -12.34 -10.35
CA PHE A 494 -17.77 -11.08 -9.63
C PHE A 494 -19.13 -11.11 -8.90
N ASN A 495 -19.13 -10.86 -7.60
CA ASN A 495 -20.33 -10.60 -6.81
C ASN A 495 -20.89 -9.21 -7.14
N TRP A 496 -19.98 -8.22 -7.20
CA TRP A 496 -20.26 -6.83 -7.56
C TRP A 496 -18.95 -6.11 -7.96
N ILE A 497 -19.09 -4.96 -8.66
CA ILE A 497 -18.00 -4.03 -8.95
C ILE A 497 -18.48 -2.62 -8.57
N GLN A 498 -17.69 -1.89 -7.77
CA GLN A 498 -17.97 -0.53 -7.31
C GLN A 498 -16.93 0.45 -7.86
N ASP A 499 -17.38 1.53 -8.49
CA ASP A 499 -16.52 2.54 -9.13
C ASP A 499 -16.22 3.69 -8.15
N PHE A 500 -14.96 3.81 -7.72
CA PHE A 500 -14.48 4.90 -6.86
C PHE A 500 -13.72 5.99 -7.62
N SER A 501 -13.64 5.94 -8.96
CA SER A 501 -12.84 6.86 -9.78
C SER A 501 -13.21 8.34 -9.68
N SER A 502 -14.35 8.66 -9.06
CA SER A 502 -14.79 10.02 -8.68
C SER A 502 -14.26 10.50 -7.33
N PHE A 503 -13.90 9.57 -6.44
CA PHE A 503 -13.21 9.83 -5.18
C PHE A 503 -11.70 9.87 -5.42
N ASP A 504 -11.10 8.74 -5.77
CA ASP A 504 -9.68 8.57 -6.08
C ASP A 504 -9.47 7.23 -6.81
N LYS A 505 -8.30 7.06 -7.43
CA LYS A 505 -7.81 5.75 -7.89
C LYS A 505 -7.08 4.98 -6.79
N VAL A 506 -6.51 5.67 -5.81
CA VAL A 506 -5.68 5.08 -4.75
C VAL A 506 -6.46 5.05 -3.44
N TYR A 507 -6.70 3.85 -2.93
CA TYR A 507 -7.39 3.59 -1.68
C TYR A 507 -6.99 2.23 -1.09
N THR A 508 -7.01 2.12 0.24
CA THR A 508 -6.85 0.85 0.95
C THR A 508 -8.21 0.25 1.31
N VAL A 509 -8.25 -1.08 1.49
CA VAL A 509 -9.48 -1.85 1.72
C VAL A 509 -9.28 -2.80 2.89
N THR A 510 -10.24 -2.85 3.82
CA THR A 510 -10.16 -3.71 5.02
C THR A 510 -11.54 -4.29 5.37
N PRO A 511 -11.71 -5.62 5.36
CA PRO A 511 -12.97 -6.25 5.74
C PRO A 511 -13.15 -6.29 7.26
N GLY A 512 -14.34 -5.92 7.73
CA GLY A 512 -14.75 -6.11 9.12
C GLY A 512 -15.46 -7.44 9.34
N ASN A 513 -15.43 -7.94 10.58
CA ASN A 513 -16.13 -9.16 10.99
C ASN A 513 -17.67 -9.01 11.07
N ASN A 514 -18.20 -7.86 10.66
CA ASN A 514 -19.55 -7.37 10.90
C ASN A 514 -20.37 -7.20 9.61
N GLY A 515 -19.98 -7.90 8.54
CA GLY A 515 -20.61 -7.82 7.21
C GLY A 515 -20.32 -6.53 6.45
N ARG A 516 -19.33 -5.74 6.86
CA ARG A 516 -18.94 -4.48 6.19
C ARG A 516 -17.54 -4.56 5.61
N LEU A 517 -17.36 -3.86 4.50
CA LEU A 517 -16.06 -3.61 3.89
C LEU A 517 -15.73 -2.13 4.08
N TYR A 518 -14.57 -1.82 4.62
CA TYR A 518 -14.13 -0.44 4.82
C TYR A 518 -13.13 -0.06 3.72
N VAL A 519 -13.30 1.13 3.15
CA VAL A 519 -12.44 1.68 2.10
C VAL A 519 -11.93 3.03 2.58
N ILE A 520 -10.61 3.23 2.58
CA ILE A 520 -9.97 4.50 2.98
C ILE A 520 -9.36 5.16 1.75
N ILE A 521 -9.65 6.44 1.58
CA ILE A 521 -9.16 7.29 0.49
C ILE A 521 -8.18 8.31 1.10
N PRO A 522 -6.85 8.08 1.07
CA PRO A 522 -5.89 8.84 1.87
C PRO A 522 -5.81 10.32 1.49
N PHE A 523 -5.77 10.64 0.19
CA PHE A 523 -5.64 12.02 -0.32
C PHE A 523 -6.80 12.94 0.09
N LYS A 524 -7.98 12.38 0.39
CA LYS A 524 -9.17 13.12 0.84
C LYS A 524 -9.51 12.88 2.32
N ALA A 525 -8.68 12.11 3.05
CA ALA A 525 -8.91 11.72 4.44
C ALA A 525 -10.34 11.20 4.69
N PHE A 526 -10.86 10.33 3.80
CA PHE A 526 -12.19 9.75 3.92
C PHE A 526 -12.15 8.26 4.24
N VAL A 527 -13.09 7.82 5.08
CA VAL A 527 -13.43 6.42 5.34
C VAL A 527 -14.86 6.19 4.85
N LEU A 528 -15.04 5.19 4.00
CA LEU A 528 -16.34 4.69 3.55
C LEU A 528 -16.57 3.30 4.14
N ALA A 529 -17.77 3.06 4.67
CA ALA A 529 -18.21 1.71 5.01
C ALA A 529 -19.21 1.22 3.96
N LEU A 530 -18.94 0.07 3.37
CA LEU A 530 -19.79 -0.60 2.39
C LEU A 530 -20.44 -1.84 3.00
N ASP A 531 -21.60 -2.22 2.48
CA ASP A 531 -22.12 -3.58 2.63
C ASP A 531 -21.24 -4.57 1.86
N ALA A 532 -20.72 -5.59 2.54
CA ALA A 532 -19.79 -6.56 1.95
C ALA A 532 -20.44 -7.42 0.84
N SER A 533 -21.75 -7.64 0.91
CA SER A 533 -22.51 -8.50 0.00
C SER A 533 -22.94 -7.79 -1.29
N SER A 534 -23.12 -6.47 -1.24
CA SER A 534 -23.68 -5.70 -2.37
C SER A 534 -22.86 -4.49 -2.83
N GLY A 535 -21.77 -4.14 -2.15
CA GLY A 535 -20.91 -2.99 -2.49
C GLY A 535 -21.54 -1.61 -2.24
N ASN A 536 -22.74 -1.54 -1.64
CA ASN A 536 -23.44 -0.28 -1.39
C ASN A 536 -22.80 0.48 -0.22
N VAL A 537 -22.52 1.77 -0.40
CA VAL A 537 -22.03 2.63 0.69
C VAL A 537 -23.13 2.82 1.74
N LEU A 538 -22.84 2.40 2.98
CA LEU A 538 -23.71 2.51 4.15
C LEU A 538 -23.53 3.87 4.85
N TRP A 539 -22.29 4.33 4.98
CA TRP A 539 -21.94 5.64 5.51
C TRP A 539 -20.55 6.11 5.04
N GLN A 540 -20.29 7.40 5.21
CA GLN A 540 -19.00 8.05 4.98
C GLN A 540 -18.59 8.88 6.20
N GLY A 541 -17.30 9.00 6.46
CA GLY A 541 -16.73 9.78 7.56
C GLY A 541 -15.36 10.37 7.22
N SER A 542 -14.99 11.47 7.88
CA SER A 542 -13.71 12.17 7.67
C SER A 542 -12.72 11.88 8.80
N THR A 543 -11.48 11.59 8.43
CA THR A 543 -10.32 11.53 9.33
C THR A 543 -9.49 12.81 9.21
N GLY A 544 -8.40 12.90 9.98
CA GLY A 544 -7.30 13.80 9.65
C GLY A 544 -6.41 13.21 8.54
N PRO A 545 -5.38 13.97 8.09
CA PRO A 545 -4.43 13.54 7.07
C PRO A 545 -3.65 12.28 7.49
N LEU A 546 -3.51 11.33 6.57
CA LEU A 546 -2.81 10.06 6.79
C LEU A 546 -1.33 10.16 6.38
N SER A 547 -0.49 9.28 6.93
CA SER A 547 0.97 9.27 6.69
C SER A 547 1.39 8.67 5.35
N ALA A 548 0.58 7.77 4.77
CA ALA A 548 0.93 7.03 3.56
C ALA A 548 -0.31 6.73 2.71
N ALA A 549 -0.10 6.51 1.40
CA ALA A 549 -1.14 6.04 0.49
C ALA A 549 -1.57 4.58 0.75
N GLU A 550 -0.68 3.79 1.36
CA GLU A 550 -0.89 2.37 1.69
C GLU A 550 -1.35 2.17 3.15
N TYR A 551 -1.82 3.23 3.81
CA TYR A 551 -2.21 3.19 5.22
C TYR A 551 -3.39 2.22 5.46
N ALA A 552 -3.10 1.06 6.04
CA ALA A 552 -4.08 0.04 6.36
C ALA A 552 -4.70 0.32 7.75
N PRO A 553 -6.03 0.48 7.88
CA PRO A 553 -6.68 0.64 9.17
C PRO A 553 -6.85 -0.70 9.90
N VAL A 554 -7.13 -0.64 11.21
CA VAL A 554 -7.54 -1.81 11.99
C VAL A 554 -9.04 -1.80 12.22
N VAL A 555 -9.68 -2.96 12.07
CA VAL A 555 -11.08 -3.18 12.48
C VAL A 555 -11.09 -4.15 13.66
N ASP A 556 -11.72 -3.76 14.78
CA ASP A 556 -11.86 -4.61 15.97
C ASP A 556 -12.99 -5.65 15.81
N SER A 557 -13.10 -6.58 16.77
CA SER A 557 -14.10 -7.65 16.76
C SER A 557 -15.52 -7.19 17.11
N ASN A 558 -15.71 -5.91 17.45
CA ASN A 558 -17.02 -5.24 17.51
C ASN A 558 -17.33 -4.50 16.19
N GLY A 559 -16.41 -4.50 15.23
CA GLY A 559 -16.52 -3.80 13.96
C GLY A 559 -16.24 -2.29 14.03
N TRP A 560 -15.50 -1.81 15.02
CA TRP A 560 -14.98 -0.44 15.05
C TRP A 560 -13.73 -0.34 14.19
N ILE A 561 -13.77 0.49 13.16
CA ILE A 561 -12.59 0.82 12.34
C ILE A 561 -11.81 1.96 12.99
N SER A 562 -10.51 1.80 13.18
CA SER A 562 -9.63 2.76 13.84
C SER A 562 -8.46 3.15 12.93
N VAL A 563 -8.22 4.46 12.82
CA VAL A 563 -7.32 5.11 11.85
C VAL A 563 -6.52 6.18 12.59
N GLY A 564 -5.19 6.07 12.60
CA GLY A 564 -4.31 7.13 13.10
C GLY A 564 -4.12 8.23 12.07
N SER A 565 -3.75 9.43 12.52
CA SER A 565 -3.56 10.59 11.65
C SER A 565 -2.38 11.47 12.09
N LEU A 566 -1.78 12.16 11.12
CA LEU A 566 -0.74 13.15 11.32
C LEU A 566 -1.23 14.40 12.08
N ASP A 567 -2.55 14.59 12.23
CA ASP A 567 -3.07 15.62 13.14
C ASP A 567 -2.89 15.26 14.63
N GLY A 568 -2.46 14.04 14.96
CA GLY A 568 -2.21 13.55 16.32
C GLY A 568 -3.39 12.80 16.95
N PHE A 569 -4.55 12.73 16.28
CA PHE A 569 -5.73 12.03 16.78
C PHE A 569 -5.88 10.64 16.16
N LEU A 570 -6.26 9.68 17.00
CA LEU A 570 -6.84 8.42 16.55
C LEU A 570 -8.34 8.64 16.29
N TYR A 571 -8.76 8.38 15.06
CA TYR A 571 -10.16 8.40 14.63
C TYR A 571 -10.71 6.98 14.67
N SER A 572 -11.78 6.73 15.44
CA SER A 572 -12.42 5.42 15.48
C SER A 572 -13.92 5.52 15.19
N PHE A 573 -14.39 4.83 14.15
CA PHE A 573 -15.78 4.81 13.75
C PHE A 573 -16.42 3.46 14.12
N SER A 574 -17.52 3.54 14.84
CA SER A 574 -18.43 2.40 15.07
C SER A 574 -18.97 1.79 13.77
N PRO A 575 -19.52 0.56 13.79
CA PRO A 575 -20.24 -0.04 12.65
C PRO A 575 -21.35 0.85 12.06
N THR A 576 -21.91 1.77 12.85
CA THR A 576 -22.97 2.71 12.47
C THR A 576 -22.47 4.08 11.99
N GLY A 577 -21.15 4.30 11.92
CA GLY A 577 -20.55 5.55 11.43
C GLY A 577 -20.40 6.64 12.48
N THR A 578 -20.81 6.39 13.72
CA THR A 578 -20.54 7.29 14.86
C THR A 578 -19.04 7.30 15.14
N LEU A 579 -18.43 8.49 15.01
CA LEU A 579 -17.01 8.74 15.25
C LEU A 579 -16.72 9.03 16.74
N LYS A 580 -15.67 8.42 17.27
CA LYS A 580 -14.93 8.87 18.45
C LYS A 580 -13.53 9.33 18.03
N LYS A 581 -13.04 10.42 18.62
CA LYS A 581 -11.63 10.83 18.51
C LYS A 581 -10.92 10.60 19.84
N PHE A 582 -9.67 10.16 19.78
CA PHE A 582 -8.80 10.00 20.95
C PHE A 582 -7.46 10.70 20.71
N SER A 583 -6.90 11.32 21.73
CA SER A 583 -5.49 11.69 21.84
C SER A 583 -5.01 11.28 23.22
N ASN A 584 -3.80 10.76 23.32
CA ASN A 584 -3.17 10.47 24.61
C ASN A 584 -2.21 11.59 25.06
N SER A 585 -1.76 12.45 24.15
CA SER A 585 -0.95 13.63 24.52
C SER A 585 -1.82 14.85 24.88
N ALA A 586 -1.38 15.57 25.90
CA ALA A 586 -1.82 16.93 26.22
C ALA A 586 -1.16 17.99 25.31
N THR A 587 -0.10 17.63 24.57
CA THR A 587 0.58 18.52 23.61
C THR A 587 -0.03 18.37 22.21
N PHE A 588 -0.36 19.51 21.60
CA PHE A 588 -0.92 19.57 20.24
C PHE A 588 0.09 19.13 19.16
N ASP A 589 1.38 19.03 19.48
CA ASP A 589 2.47 18.72 18.54
C ASP A 589 2.72 17.22 18.30
N SER A 590 1.80 16.34 18.71
CA SER A 590 1.89 14.90 18.47
C SER A 590 1.39 14.47 17.08
N VAL A 591 1.92 13.36 16.55
CA VAL A 591 1.53 12.75 15.26
C VAL A 591 1.35 11.24 15.43
N ILE A 592 0.51 10.61 14.62
CA ILE A 592 0.45 9.14 14.49
C ILE A 592 0.89 8.80 13.07
N GLN A 593 2.07 8.20 12.93
CA GLN A 593 2.67 7.89 11.62
C GLN A 593 2.40 6.45 11.15
N VAL A 594 2.20 5.51 12.08
CA VAL A 594 2.01 4.08 11.78
C VAL A 594 0.54 3.68 11.95
N SER A 595 0.12 2.64 11.25
CA SER A 595 -1.16 1.96 11.50
C SER A 595 -1.23 1.40 12.93
N PRO A 596 -2.37 1.49 13.63
CA PRO A 596 -2.57 0.70 14.84
C PRO A 596 -2.40 -0.80 14.56
N LEU A 597 -2.13 -1.60 15.59
CA LEU A 597 -2.20 -3.06 15.51
C LEU A 597 -3.31 -3.60 16.41
N LEU A 598 -4.03 -4.64 15.97
CA LEU A 598 -5.06 -5.29 16.78
C LEU A 598 -4.41 -6.19 17.84
N ALA A 599 -4.78 -5.99 19.11
CA ALA A 599 -4.36 -6.89 20.18
C ALA A 599 -5.14 -8.22 20.12
N CYS A 600 -4.55 -9.32 20.59
CA CYS A 600 -5.19 -10.65 20.55
C CYS A 600 -6.48 -10.79 21.36
N SER A 601 -6.82 -9.81 22.20
CA SER A 601 -8.16 -9.71 22.81
C SER A 601 -9.27 -9.44 21.79
N GLY A 602 -8.92 -9.08 20.55
CA GLY A 602 -9.82 -8.70 19.46
C GLY A 602 -10.55 -7.36 19.69
N ASN A 603 -10.35 -6.70 20.82
CA ASN A 603 -11.16 -5.55 21.26
C ASN A 603 -10.33 -4.33 21.64
N ALA A 604 -9.01 -4.51 21.79
CA ALA A 604 -8.06 -3.44 22.04
C ALA A 604 -7.09 -3.31 20.87
N ILE A 605 -6.52 -2.12 20.69
CA ILE A 605 -5.50 -1.82 19.69
C ILE A 605 -4.26 -1.23 20.36
N TYR A 606 -3.09 -1.59 19.85
CA TYR A 606 -1.85 -0.88 20.10
C TYR A 606 -1.75 0.33 19.18
N LEU A 607 -1.29 1.45 19.73
CA LEU A 607 -1.07 2.72 19.04
C LEU A 607 0.33 3.24 19.34
N SER A 608 1.02 3.75 18.32
CA SER A 608 2.18 4.63 18.47
C SER A 608 1.74 6.09 18.24
N GLN A 609 2.01 6.98 19.21
CA GLN A 609 1.78 8.43 19.08
C GLN A 609 3.10 9.15 19.39
N THR A 610 3.71 9.75 18.37
CA THR A 610 5.03 10.37 18.46
C THR A 610 4.91 11.86 18.70
N GLU A 611 5.51 12.35 19.78
CA GLU A 611 5.54 13.78 20.11
C GLU A 611 6.66 14.48 19.32
N MET A 612 6.32 15.58 18.65
CA MET A 612 7.26 16.38 17.87
C MET A 612 7.60 17.68 18.62
N SER A 613 8.75 18.29 18.33
CA SER A 613 9.16 19.57 18.93
C SER A 613 8.40 20.81 18.42
N GLY A 614 7.30 20.61 17.70
CA GLY A 614 6.54 21.63 16.99
C GLY A 614 5.95 21.07 15.69
N LYS A 615 4.65 21.30 15.46
CA LYS A 615 3.87 20.84 14.31
C LYS A 615 3.01 21.99 13.76
N ILE A 616 2.99 22.14 12.45
CA ILE A 616 2.16 23.10 11.71
C ILE A 616 1.24 22.32 10.78
N ILE A 617 -0.07 22.59 10.87
CA ILE A 617 -1.08 22.03 9.97
C ILE A 617 -1.60 23.16 9.06
N HIS A 618 -1.53 22.97 7.75
CA HIS A 618 -1.97 23.96 6.76
C HIS A 618 -2.92 23.31 5.75
N THR A 619 -4.12 23.87 5.60
CA THR A 619 -5.15 23.34 4.69
C THR A 619 -5.36 24.30 3.53
N ASN A 620 -5.14 23.82 2.29
CA ASN A 620 -5.31 24.60 1.07
C ASN A 620 -5.91 23.74 -0.05
N GLY A 621 -6.87 24.27 -0.81
CA GLY A 621 -7.48 23.57 -1.96
C GLY A 621 -8.23 22.27 -1.66
N GLY A 622 -8.47 21.95 -0.38
CA GLY A 622 -9.01 20.66 0.07
C GLY A 622 -7.96 19.64 0.53
N PHE A 623 -6.67 19.96 0.40
CA PHE A 623 -5.56 19.17 0.93
C PHE A 623 -5.11 19.71 2.29
N THR A 624 -4.79 18.82 3.23
CA THR A 624 -4.24 19.19 4.54
C THR A 624 -2.80 18.69 4.65
N TYR A 625 -1.86 19.64 4.65
CA TYR A 625 -0.43 19.40 4.82
C TYR A 625 -0.09 19.46 6.31
N VAL A 626 0.70 18.50 6.80
CA VAL A 626 1.28 18.52 8.14
C VAL A 626 2.80 18.62 8.00
N SER A 627 3.38 19.69 8.51
CA SER A 627 4.82 19.84 8.69
C SER A 627 5.13 19.65 10.17
N ALA A 628 6.06 18.76 10.50
CA ALA A 628 6.46 18.49 11.86
C ALA A 628 8.00 18.49 11.97
N THR A 629 8.50 18.88 13.13
CA THR A 629 9.94 19.11 13.36
C THR A 629 10.66 17.86 13.86
N LYS A 630 11.37 17.90 15.00
CA LYS A 630 12.13 16.75 15.51
C LYS A 630 11.24 15.90 16.45
N PRO A 631 11.22 14.55 16.34
CA PRO A 631 10.59 13.71 17.35
C PRO A 631 11.32 13.80 18.70
N ARG A 632 10.55 13.84 19.79
CA ARG A 632 11.01 13.91 21.19
C ARG A 632 10.85 12.57 21.91
N THR A 633 9.64 12.03 21.88
CA THR A 633 9.22 10.79 22.55
C THR A 633 8.22 10.05 21.68
N ALA A 634 8.16 8.73 21.79
CA ALA A 634 7.11 7.90 21.21
C ALA A 634 6.29 7.27 22.34
N VAL A 635 4.98 7.51 22.36
CA VAL A 635 4.07 7.01 23.39
C VAL A 635 3.31 5.82 22.84
N PHE A 636 3.53 4.65 23.43
CA PHE A 636 2.80 3.43 23.09
C PHE A 636 1.61 3.30 24.02
N SER A 637 0.47 2.89 23.46
CA SER A 637 -0.80 2.87 24.19
C SER A 637 -1.65 1.66 23.77
N LEU A 638 -2.23 0.96 24.75
CA LEU A 638 -3.23 -0.10 24.53
C LEU A 638 -4.62 0.46 24.84
N LEU A 639 -5.42 0.71 23.81
CA LEU A 639 -6.73 1.37 23.88
C LEU A 639 -7.84 0.42 23.42
N VAL A 640 -8.98 0.39 24.13
CA VAL A 640 -10.23 -0.21 23.61
C VAL A 640 -11.08 0.88 22.95
N PRO A 641 -11.23 0.91 21.61
CA PRO A 641 -11.91 2.03 20.93
C PRO A 641 -13.41 2.12 21.25
N ALA A 642 -14.05 0.97 21.48
CA ALA A 642 -15.47 0.90 21.82
C ALA A 642 -15.81 1.66 23.12
N THR A 643 -14.96 1.57 24.15
CA THR A 643 -15.15 2.29 25.43
C THR A 643 -14.42 3.64 25.45
N GLY A 644 -13.19 3.69 24.93
CA GLY A 644 -12.22 4.77 25.16
C GLY A 644 -11.25 4.48 26.32
N SER A 645 -11.25 3.26 26.87
CA SER A 645 -10.39 2.87 28.00
C SER A 645 -8.96 2.59 27.54
N ILE A 646 -8.00 3.32 28.09
CA ILE A 646 -6.57 3.00 28.00
C ILE A 646 -6.22 2.02 29.11
N TYR A 647 -5.64 0.87 28.76
CA TYR A 647 -5.25 -0.20 29.71
C TYR A 647 -3.77 -0.13 30.09
N TRP A 648 -2.95 0.39 29.19
CA TRP A 648 -1.51 0.54 29.35
C TRP A 648 -1.07 1.71 28.48
N SER A 649 -0.14 2.52 28.99
CA SER A 649 0.54 3.53 28.19
C SER A 649 1.90 3.85 28.78
N GLU A 650 2.92 3.87 27.92
CA GLU A 650 4.31 4.16 28.29
C GLU A 650 4.94 5.11 27.26
N SER A 651 5.63 6.12 27.78
CA SER A 651 6.41 7.07 26.98
C SER A 651 7.86 6.60 26.87
N TYR A 652 8.27 6.23 25.66
CA TYR A 652 9.66 5.91 25.35
C TYR A 652 10.35 7.20 24.86
N PRO A 653 11.50 7.62 25.43
CA PRO A 653 12.31 8.66 24.80
C PRO A 653 12.74 8.18 23.41
N ALA A 654 13.02 9.10 22.47
CA ALA A 654 13.35 8.74 21.07
C ALA A 654 14.62 7.87 20.88
N GLN A 655 15.27 7.44 21.95
CA GLN A 655 16.21 6.32 21.99
C GLN A 655 15.57 5.14 22.76
N PHE A 656 15.08 4.12 22.04
CA PHE A 656 14.62 2.84 22.61
C PHE A 656 15.79 1.95 23.10
N SER A 657 16.91 2.56 23.50
CA SER A 657 18.21 1.91 23.60
C SER A 657 18.28 0.89 24.73
N SER A 658 17.76 1.20 25.93
CA SER A 658 18.00 0.38 27.13
C SER A 658 17.51 -1.07 27.03
N LEU A 659 16.41 -1.33 26.31
CA LEU A 659 15.82 -2.67 26.16
C LEU A 659 16.27 -3.38 24.87
N LEU A 660 16.55 -2.66 23.79
CA LEU A 660 16.86 -3.26 22.49
C LEU A 660 18.36 -3.26 22.13
N SER A 661 19.19 -2.42 22.77
CA SER A 661 20.65 -2.36 22.54
C SER A 661 21.44 -3.56 23.09
N GLN A 662 20.77 -4.56 23.65
CA GLN A 662 21.36 -5.86 24.01
C GLN A 662 20.85 -7.00 23.11
N SER A 663 19.98 -6.70 22.14
CA SER A 663 19.33 -7.68 21.25
C SER A 663 19.85 -7.58 19.82
N ASP A 664 19.70 -8.66 19.04
CA ASP A 664 20.18 -8.75 17.65
C ASP A 664 19.54 -7.69 16.72
N LEU A 665 18.39 -7.14 17.10
CA LEU A 665 17.74 -6.01 16.41
C LEU A 665 18.62 -4.76 16.27
N GLN A 666 19.68 -4.60 17.08
CA GLN A 666 20.67 -3.53 16.89
C GLN A 666 21.33 -3.54 15.50
N HIS A 667 21.37 -4.70 14.84
CA HIS A 667 21.92 -4.88 13.49
C HIS A 667 20.91 -4.60 12.37
N PHE A 668 19.74 -4.04 12.69
CA PHE A 668 18.66 -3.76 11.75
C PHE A 668 18.13 -2.32 11.88
N VAL A 669 17.63 -1.78 10.77
CA VAL A 669 16.95 -0.46 10.76
C VAL A 669 15.52 -0.66 11.26
N LEU A 670 15.30 -0.37 12.54
CA LEU A 670 13.99 -0.38 13.16
C LEU A 670 13.18 0.86 12.75
N ASP A 671 11.90 0.65 12.44
CA ASP A 671 10.88 1.69 12.34
C ASP A 671 9.81 1.50 13.42
N GLU A 672 8.90 2.47 13.55
CA GLU A 672 7.78 2.36 14.50
C GLU A 672 6.88 1.13 14.21
N SER A 673 6.80 0.66 12.96
CA SER A 673 6.03 -0.52 12.54
C SER A 673 6.60 -1.84 13.06
N LEU A 674 7.92 -1.98 13.06
CA LEU A 674 8.63 -3.09 13.70
C LEU A 674 8.47 -3.00 15.22
N LEU A 675 8.72 -1.83 15.80
CA LEU A 675 8.65 -1.62 17.26
C LEU A 675 7.26 -1.97 17.83
N ILE A 676 6.18 -1.50 17.21
CA ILE A 676 4.81 -1.82 17.65
C ILE A 676 4.47 -3.31 17.49
N ALA A 677 5.06 -3.99 16.49
CA ALA A 677 4.93 -5.45 16.35
C ALA A 677 5.66 -6.21 17.48
N PHE A 678 6.87 -5.79 17.85
CA PHE A 678 7.61 -6.38 18.99
C PHE A 678 6.88 -6.19 20.33
N VAL A 679 6.37 -4.98 20.61
CA VAL A 679 5.53 -4.71 21.81
C VAL A 679 4.25 -5.58 21.80
N THR A 680 3.63 -5.74 20.64
CA THR A 680 2.45 -6.62 20.48
C THR A 680 2.80 -8.08 20.79
N ALA A 681 3.87 -8.63 20.21
CA ALA A 681 4.28 -10.02 20.40
C ALA A 681 4.78 -10.33 21.82
N ALA A 682 5.48 -9.40 22.47
CA ALA A 682 5.87 -9.53 23.88
C ALA A 682 4.65 -9.71 24.78
N SER A 683 3.60 -8.92 24.52
CA SER A 683 2.32 -9.00 25.24
C SER A 683 1.55 -10.30 24.96
N GLN A 684 1.74 -10.93 23.80
CA GLN A 684 1.13 -12.24 23.49
C GLN A 684 1.69 -13.37 24.37
N LYS A 685 2.99 -13.35 24.73
CA LYS A 685 3.56 -14.39 25.60
C LYS A 685 3.02 -14.38 27.03
N LEU A 686 2.60 -13.21 27.55
CA LEU A 686 1.87 -13.15 28.83
C LEU A 686 0.43 -13.67 28.68
N ALA A 687 -0.17 -13.53 27.50
CA ALA A 687 -1.53 -14.01 27.20
C ALA A 687 -1.51 -15.47 26.70
N SER A 688 -1.16 -16.42 27.58
CA SER A 688 -1.09 -17.87 27.29
C SER A 688 -2.43 -18.55 26.96
N SER A 689 -3.43 -17.79 26.51
CA SER A 689 -4.78 -18.22 26.15
C SER A 689 -5.33 -17.45 24.94
N CYS A 690 -4.47 -17.13 23.96
CA CYS A 690 -4.86 -16.67 22.62
C CYS A 690 -5.53 -17.79 21.78
N SER A 691 -6.37 -18.61 22.40
CA SER A 691 -7.26 -19.53 21.68
C SER A 691 -8.17 -18.71 20.78
N GLN A 692 -8.19 -19.02 19.47
CA GLN A 692 -9.00 -18.34 18.46
C GLN A 692 -10.40 -18.01 19.01
N ALA A 693 -10.68 -16.71 19.17
CA ALA A 693 -11.96 -16.23 19.68
C ALA A 693 -13.05 -16.58 18.66
N ARG A 694 -13.67 -17.76 18.82
CA ARG A 694 -14.72 -18.26 17.93
C ARG A 694 -15.77 -17.15 17.77
N PRO A 695 -16.05 -16.67 16.55
CA PRO A 695 -16.93 -15.54 16.35
C PRO A 695 -18.29 -15.86 16.96
N LYS A 696 -18.73 -15.04 17.93
CA LYS A 696 -20.14 -15.05 18.34
C LYS A 696 -20.94 -14.67 17.09
N PRO A 697 -21.79 -15.55 16.55
CA PRO A 697 -22.48 -15.25 15.30
C PRO A 697 -23.36 -14.01 15.51
N PRO A 698 -23.31 -13.00 14.61
CA PRO A 698 -24.03 -11.74 14.76
C PRO A 698 -25.52 -11.93 14.45
N GLY A 699 -26.22 -12.64 15.33
CA GLY A 699 -27.63 -12.95 15.18
C GLY A 699 -28.22 -13.61 16.42
N ASN A 700 -29.51 -13.37 16.65
CA ASN A 700 -30.28 -14.02 17.70
C ASN A 700 -30.23 -15.55 17.47
N GLN A 701 -29.57 -16.29 18.37
CA GLN A 701 -29.29 -17.73 18.18
C GLN A 701 -30.56 -18.55 17.91
N ARG A 702 -31.72 -18.15 18.45
CA ARG A 702 -33.01 -18.79 18.16
C ARG A 702 -33.42 -18.65 16.70
N ALA A 703 -33.17 -17.49 16.07
CA ALA A 703 -33.46 -17.28 14.65
C ALA A 703 -32.52 -18.11 13.75
N ILE A 704 -31.24 -18.24 14.12
CA ILE A 704 -30.28 -19.08 13.38
C ILE A 704 -30.67 -20.57 13.49
N LEU A 705 -31.03 -21.06 14.68
CA LEU A 705 -31.53 -22.43 14.84
C LEU A 705 -32.82 -22.67 14.06
N LEU A 706 -33.77 -21.73 14.06
CA LEU A 706 -35.01 -21.83 13.28
C LEU A 706 -34.73 -21.82 11.76
N PHE A 707 -33.76 -21.03 11.29
CA PHE A 707 -33.35 -21.01 9.88
C PHE A 707 -32.68 -22.33 9.46
N LEU A 708 -31.73 -22.84 10.24
CA LEU A 708 -31.07 -24.12 9.98
C LEU A 708 -32.05 -25.31 10.04
N PHE A 709 -33.04 -25.25 10.95
CA PHE A 709 -34.13 -26.22 11.00
C PHE A 709 -35.04 -26.13 9.76
N PHE A 710 -35.32 -24.92 9.27
CA PHE A 710 -36.09 -24.70 8.05
C PHE A 710 -35.35 -25.18 6.80
N GLU A 711 -34.05 -24.89 6.65
CA GLU A 711 -33.24 -25.45 5.56
C GLU A 711 -33.15 -26.98 5.62
N SER A 712 -32.99 -27.56 6.82
CA SER A 712 -33.02 -29.01 7.01
C SER A 712 -34.37 -29.62 6.59
N LEU A 713 -35.48 -28.95 6.90
CA LEU A 713 -36.83 -29.35 6.47
C LEU A 713 -37.00 -29.24 4.95
N VAL A 714 -36.51 -28.16 4.32
CA VAL A 714 -36.53 -27.98 2.86
C VAL A 714 -35.67 -29.03 2.16
N LEU A 715 -34.50 -29.36 2.69
CA LEU A 715 -33.64 -30.43 2.19
C LEU A 715 -34.32 -31.80 2.31
N LEU A 716 -35.00 -32.11 3.41
CA LEU A 716 -35.79 -33.34 3.56
C LEU A 716 -36.94 -33.40 2.54
N VAL A 717 -37.63 -32.29 2.29
CA VAL A 717 -38.69 -32.20 1.26
C VAL A 717 -38.12 -32.40 -0.15
N LEU A 718 -36.96 -31.79 -0.47
CA LEU A 718 -36.27 -32.00 -1.75
C LEU A 718 -35.78 -33.45 -1.90
N MET A 719 -35.25 -34.07 -0.85
CA MET A 719 -34.85 -35.47 -0.82
C MET A 719 -36.03 -36.45 -0.96
N ALA A 720 -37.26 -36.04 -0.63
CA ALA A 720 -38.48 -36.80 -0.94
C ALA A 720 -38.97 -36.55 -2.37
N LEU A 721 -38.85 -35.32 -2.88
CA LEU A 721 -39.30 -34.93 -4.23
C LEU A 721 -38.39 -35.46 -5.35
N VAL A 722 -37.07 -35.51 -5.16
CA VAL A 722 -36.14 -36.01 -6.20
C VAL A 722 -36.43 -37.47 -6.57
N PRO A 723 -36.57 -38.43 -5.64
CA PRO A 723 -37.01 -39.80 -5.96
C PRO A 723 -38.39 -39.87 -6.62
N PHE A 724 -39.32 -38.97 -6.28
CA PHE A 724 -40.63 -38.88 -6.93
C PHE A 724 -40.50 -38.43 -8.39
N CYS A 725 -39.74 -37.37 -8.66
CA CYS A 725 -39.41 -36.90 -10.00
C CYS A 725 -38.68 -37.97 -10.82
N CYS A 726 -37.67 -38.63 -10.26
CA CYS A 726 -36.98 -39.74 -10.93
C CYS A 726 -37.93 -40.90 -11.25
N LYS A 727 -38.81 -41.32 -10.32
CA LYS A 727 -39.83 -42.36 -10.58
C LYS A 727 -40.88 -41.93 -11.61
N PHE A 728 -41.21 -40.64 -11.67
CA PHE A 728 -42.12 -40.06 -12.67
C PHE A 728 -41.52 -40.12 -14.07
N TRP A 729 -40.27 -39.66 -14.24
CA TRP A 729 -39.55 -39.67 -15.51
C TRP A 729 -39.13 -41.08 -15.98
N ARG A 730 -38.93 -42.06 -15.08
CA ARG A 730 -38.56 -43.44 -15.47
C ARG A 730 -39.71 -44.26 -16.09
N LYS A 731 -40.93 -43.72 -16.21
CA LYS A 731 -42.06 -44.40 -16.86
C LYS A 731 -41.94 -44.36 -18.38
N LYS A 732 -41.41 -45.44 -18.98
CA LYS A 732 -41.21 -45.64 -20.44
C LYS A 732 -42.38 -45.20 -21.35
N LYS A 733 -43.63 -45.21 -20.88
CA LYS A 733 -44.81 -44.79 -21.68
C LYS A 733 -44.91 -43.27 -21.93
N LEU A 734 -44.06 -42.43 -21.31
CA LEU A 734 -44.02 -40.97 -21.53
C LEU A 734 -42.98 -40.49 -22.55
N GLN A 735 -42.04 -41.34 -22.99
CA GLN A 735 -41.00 -40.95 -23.97
C GLN A 735 -41.48 -40.98 -25.44
N GLY A 736 -42.70 -41.45 -25.70
CA GLY A 736 -43.19 -41.77 -27.06
C GLY A 736 -44.32 -40.89 -27.62
N GLN A 737 -44.73 -39.81 -26.94
CA GLN A 737 -45.74 -38.88 -27.45
C GLN A 737 -45.42 -37.43 -27.08
N ASN A 738 -45.72 -36.49 -27.98
CA ASN A 738 -45.38 -35.06 -27.85
C ASN A 738 -46.06 -34.40 -26.65
N LEU A 739 -45.36 -34.39 -25.52
CA LEU A 739 -45.79 -33.74 -24.28
C LEU A 739 -46.01 -32.23 -24.45
N GLY A 740 -45.26 -31.58 -25.35
CA GLY A 740 -45.48 -30.20 -25.77
C GLY A 740 -46.91 -29.97 -26.27
N ASN A 741 -47.32 -30.69 -27.33
CA ASN A 741 -48.66 -30.58 -27.90
C ASN A 741 -49.78 -30.85 -26.87
N PHE A 742 -49.54 -31.74 -25.89
CA PHE A 742 -50.49 -31.97 -24.78
C PHE A 742 -50.58 -30.76 -23.84
N LEU A 743 -49.45 -30.21 -23.41
CA LEU A 743 -49.38 -29.04 -22.54
C LEU A 743 -49.94 -27.78 -23.22
N GLU A 744 -49.63 -27.56 -24.49
CA GLU A 744 -50.18 -26.46 -25.29
C GLU A 744 -51.71 -26.57 -25.45
N LYS A 745 -52.22 -27.75 -25.81
CA LYS A 745 -53.67 -27.98 -25.94
C LYS A 745 -54.40 -27.79 -24.61
N ARG A 746 -53.77 -28.12 -23.48
CA ARG A 746 -54.27 -27.84 -22.13
C ARG A 746 -54.23 -26.35 -21.79
N ARG A 747 -53.15 -25.64 -22.15
CA ARG A 747 -53.00 -24.18 -21.98
C ARG A 747 -54.04 -23.40 -22.81
N TRP A 748 -54.28 -23.84 -24.05
CA TRP A 748 -55.33 -23.31 -24.92
C TRP A 748 -56.74 -23.54 -24.34
N LEU A 749 -57.05 -24.73 -23.83
CA LEU A 749 -58.33 -25.00 -23.17
C LEU A 749 -58.56 -24.12 -21.93
N GLN A 750 -57.53 -23.85 -21.12
CA GLN A 750 -57.67 -22.93 -19.99
C GLN A 750 -57.80 -21.47 -20.41
N LEU A 751 -57.10 -21.03 -21.46
CA LEU A 751 -57.32 -19.71 -22.07
C LEU A 751 -58.75 -19.58 -22.61
N LYS A 752 -59.27 -20.59 -23.31
CA LYS A 752 -60.66 -20.58 -23.80
C LYS A 752 -61.66 -20.53 -22.64
N LYS A 753 -61.45 -21.32 -21.57
CA LYS A 753 -62.28 -21.25 -20.36
C LYS A 753 -62.30 -19.84 -19.79
N LYS A 754 -61.13 -19.20 -19.59
CA LYS A 754 -61.04 -17.85 -19.02
C LYS A 754 -61.75 -16.79 -19.87
N THR A 755 -61.77 -16.93 -21.20
CA THR A 755 -62.53 -16.06 -22.11
C THR A 755 -64.05 -16.29 -22.00
N VAL A 756 -64.50 -17.54 -21.86
CA VAL A 756 -65.93 -17.87 -21.64
C VAL A 756 -66.39 -17.40 -20.26
N ASP A 757 -65.62 -17.67 -19.20
CA ASP A 757 -65.85 -17.17 -17.84
C ASP A 757 -66.05 -15.65 -17.82
N ARG A 758 -65.21 -14.91 -18.57
CA ARG A 758 -65.32 -13.44 -18.66
C ARG A 758 -66.58 -12.97 -19.41
N ARG A 759 -66.95 -13.64 -20.51
CA ARG A 759 -68.17 -13.33 -21.27
C ARG A 759 -69.45 -13.62 -20.48
N ILE A 760 -69.44 -14.66 -19.64
CA ILE A 760 -70.55 -14.95 -18.71
C ILE A 760 -70.73 -13.77 -17.75
N ALA A 761 -69.66 -13.34 -17.06
CA ALA A 761 -69.71 -12.20 -16.15
C ALA A 761 -70.07 -10.86 -16.83
N GLU A 762 -69.66 -10.65 -18.09
CA GLU A 762 -70.06 -9.49 -18.91
C GLU A 762 -71.56 -9.49 -19.31
N LEU A 763 -72.19 -10.66 -19.37
CA LEU A 763 -73.59 -10.84 -19.79
C LEU A 763 -74.56 -10.97 -18.61
N GLU A 764 -74.14 -11.54 -17.48
CA GLU A 764 -74.91 -11.57 -16.22
C GLU A 764 -75.27 -10.17 -15.71
N GLN A 765 -74.51 -9.14 -16.10
CA GLN A 765 -74.81 -7.73 -15.82
C GLN A 765 -75.84 -7.09 -16.77
N LYS A 766 -76.29 -7.79 -17.82
CA LYS A 766 -77.30 -7.30 -18.80
C LYS A 766 -78.61 -8.08 -18.68
N LYS A 767 -79.65 -7.39 -18.21
CA LYS A 767 -81.02 -7.95 -18.18
C LYS A 767 -81.46 -8.39 -19.58
N GLY A 768 -82.06 -9.58 -19.67
CA GLY A 768 -82.58 -10.16 -20.92
C GLY A 768 -81.63 -11.10 -21.67
N ALA A 769 -80.47 -11.45 -21.12
CA ALA A 769 -79.46 -12.30 -21.79
C ALA A 769 -79.44 -13.78 -21.34
N GLU A 770 -80.44 -14.25 -20.60
CA GLU A 770 -80.42 -15.53 -19.86
C GLU A 770 -80.17 -16.76 -20.75
N GLU A 771 -80.81 -16.84 -21.91
CA GLU A 771 -80.62 -17.93 -22.88
C GLU A 771 -79.18 -17.97 -23.45
N VAL A 772 -78.57 -16.80 -23.67
CA VAL A 772 -77.18 -16.69 -24.17
C VAL A 772 -76.19 -17.07 -23.06
N VAL A 773 -76.47 -16.70 -21.81
CA VAL A 773 -75.67 -17.11 -20.64
C VAL A 773 -75.75 -18.63 -20.46
N GLY A 774 -76.93 -19.24 -20.58
CA GLY A 774 -77.11 -20.70 -20.48
C GLY A 774 -76.23 -21.47 -21.47
N ASN A 775 -76.24 -21.07 -22.75
CA ASN A 775 -75.40 -21.66 -23.79
C ASN A 775 -73.89 -21.53 -23.51
N LEU A 776 -73.45 -20.39 -22.94
CA LEU A 776 -72.05 -20.20 -22.54
C LEU A 776 -71.66 -21.02 -21.30
N VAL A 777 -72.59 -21.23 -20.36
CA VAL A 777 -72.40 -22.12 -19.20
C VAL A 777 -72.29 -23.58 -19.63
N GLU A 778 -73.05 -24.01 -20.64
CA GLU A 778 -72.87 -25.33 -21.26
C GLU A 778 -71.49 -25.47 -21.93
N GLU A 779 -71.03 -24.47 -22.69
CA GLU A 779 -69.69 -24.52 -23.30
C GLU A 779 -68.59 -24.58 -22.21
N ARG A 780 -68.72 -23.77 -21.16
CA ARG A 780 -67.84 -23.76 -19.98
C ARG A 780 -67.73 -25.16 -19.37
N GLN A 781 -68.86 -25.81 -19.07
CA GLN A 781 -68.87 -27.18 -18.58
C GLN A 781 -68.27 -28.16 -19.60
N GLY A 782 -68.53 -27.97 -20.89
CA GLY A 782 -67.92 -28.77 -21.96
C GLY A 782 -66.39 -28.68 -22.00
N ILE A 783 -65.82 -27.50 -21.72
CA ILE A 783 -64.38 -27.28 -21.59
C ILE A 783 -63.84 -27.93 -20.31
N GLU A 784 -64.54 -27.84 -19.18
CA GLU A 784 -64.15 -28.52 -17.93
C GLU A 784 -64.21 -30.05 -18.04
N ARG A 785 -65.24 -30.60 -18.71
CA ARG A 785 -65.33 -32.04 -19.06
C ARG A 785 -64.15 -32.48 -19.95
N LYS A 786 -63.62 -31.61 -20.81
CA LYS A 786 -62.42 -31.88 -21.65
C LYS A 786 -61.11 -31.77 -20.85
N LEU A 787 -61.00 -30.82 -19.92
CA LEU A 787 -59.86 -30.64 -19.02
C LEU A 787 -59.75 -31.75 -17.94
N SER A 788 -60.88 -32.35 -17.55
CA SER A 788 -60.91 -33.49 -16.61
C SER A 788 -60.72 -34.84 -17.32
N ARG A 789 -61.33 -35.07 -18.49
CA ARG A 789 -61.08 -36.28 -19.29
C ARG A 789 -59.65 -36.41 -19.83
N THR A 790 -58.86 -35.34 -19.85
CA THR A 790 -57.42 -35.43 -20.17
C THR A 790 -56.54 -35.95 -19.02
N TYR A 791 -57.14 -36.37 -17.90
CA TYR A 791 -56.43 -37.01 -16.78
C TYR A 791 -56.42 -38.55 -16.84
N SER A 792 -57.31 -39.17 -17.62
CA SER A 792 -57.49 -40.64 -17.64
C SER A 792 -56.56 -41.34 -18.64
N LEU A 793 -55.28 -41.48 -18.27
CA LEU A 793 -54.33 -42.36 -18.96
C LEU A 793 -54.60 -43.83 -18.61
N GLY A 794 -55.60 -44.44 -19.25
CA GLY A 794 -55.82 -45.88 -19.27
C GLY A 794 -57.18 -46.34 -18.76
N ARG A 795 -58.08 -46.68 -19.68
CA ARG A 795 -59.04 -47.78 -19.56
C ARG A 795 -59.37 -48.26 -20.97
N ASP A 796 -58.94 -49.46 -21.31
CA ASP A 796 -58.90 -49.92 -22.70
C ASP A 796 -60.27 -50.34 -23.24
N GLY A 797 -60.41 -50.30 -24.57
CA GLY A 797 -61.56 -50.82 -25.31
C GLY A 797 -61.08 -51.71 -26.46
N GLY A 798 -61.14 -53.02 -26.26
CA GLY A 798 -60.81 -54.05 -27.26
C GLY A 798 -61.72 -55.25 -27.07
N ALA A 799 -62.23 -55.82 -28.16
CA ALA A 799 -63.29 -56.83 -28.14
C ALA A 799 -62.75 -58.26 -27.90
N GLY A 800 -63.60 -59.11 -27.33
CA GLY A 800 -63.17 -60.34 -26.65
C GLY A 800 -62.82 -61.56 -27.49
N LEU A 801 -62.37 -62.58 -26.77
CA LEU A 801 -62.81 -63.96 -26.95
C LEU A 801 -62.84 -64.69 -25.59
N GLN A 802 -63.11 -66.00 -25.56
CA GLN A 802 -63.62 -66.71 -24.38
C GLN A 802 -62.60 -67.54 -23.58
N SER A 803 -63.03 -67.84 -22.34
CA SER A 803 -62.89 -69.12 -21.62
C SER A 803 -61.80 -69.30 -20.54
N LYS A 804 -62.32 -69.44 -19.30
CA LYS A 804 -61.98 -70.41 -18.25
C LYS A 804 -60.52 -70.80 -17.96
N SER A 805 -60.06 -70.29 -16.81
CA SER A 805 -59.46 -71.03 -15.66
C SER A 805 -58.27 -71.98 -15.84
N LEU A 806 -57.27 -71.81 -14.96
CA LEU A 806 -56.98 -72.80 -13.91
C LEU A 806 -56.24 -72.14 -12.72
N LEU A 807 -56.46 -72.67 -11.51
CA LEU A 807 -55.67 -72.41 -10.29
C LEU A 807 -54.66 -73.56 -10.11
N PRO A 808 -53.55 -73.36 -9.38
CA PRO A 808 -53.50 -73.63 -7.92
C PRO A 808 -53.20 -72.36 -7.10
N LEU A 809 -53.75 -72.12 -5.90
CA LEU A 809 -53.61 -72.84 -4.62
C LEU A 809 -52.20 -72.77 -3.99
N TYR A 810 -52.09 -72.05 -2.87
CA TYR A 810 -51.63 -72.63 -1.60
C TYR A 810 -52.31 -71.90 -0.41
N ASP A 811 -52.31 -72.54 0.76
CA ASP A 811 -53.24 -72.34 1.89
C ASP A 811 -52.44 -72.12 3.22
N PHE A 812 -52.95 -71.69 4.40
CA PHE A 812 -54.29 -71.34 4.89
C PHE A 812 -54.18 -70.58 6.26
N LYS A 813 -55.29 -69.96 6.73
CA LYS A 813 -55.75 -69.78 8.15
C LYS A 813 -55.05 -68.74 9.06
N THR A 814 -55.73 -67.95 9.91
CA THR A 814 -57.18 -67.55 10.12
C THR A 814 -57.19 -66.29 11.04
N THR A 815 -58.25 -65.49 11.31
CA THR A 815 -59.73 -65.64 11.19
C THR A 815 -60.44 -64.27 11.02
N SER A 816 -61.67 -64.27 10.47
CA SER A 816 -62.80 -63.31 10.63
C SER A 816 -62.56 -61.78 10.86
N ARG A 817 -63.07 -60.84 10.04
CA ARG A 817 -64.49 -60.45 9.79
C ARG A 817 -65.25 -59.93 11.03
N SER A 818 -66.19 -58.97 10.98
CA SER A 818 -66.50 -57.81 10.09
C SER A 818 -67.88 -57.24 10.49
N TYR A 819 -68.07 -55.93 10.66
CA TYR A 819 -69.40 -55.30 10.84
C TYR A 819 -69.49 -53.88 10.28
N SER A 820 -70.72 -53.40 10.02
CA SER A 820 -71.03 -52.02 9.62
C SER A 820 -72.46 -51.61 10.04
N LEU A 821 -72.72 -50.29 10.04
CA LEU A 821 -74.01 -49.59 10.18
C LEU A 821 -74.76 -49.68 11.53
N ARG A 822 -74.94 -48.52 12.21
CA ARG A 822 -76.20 -47.75 12.19
C ARG A 822 -76.12 -46.36 12.86
N ASP A 823 -77.19 -45.59 12.67
CA ASP A 823 -77.44 -44.17 12.97
C ASP A 823 -77.66 -43.87 14.49
N ALA A 824 -77.90 -42.64 15.01
CA ALA A 824 -78.57 -41.47 14.42
C ALA A 824 -78.49 -40.12 15.21
N LYS A 825 -78.96 -39.04 14.54
CA LYS A 825 -79.58 -37.78 15.01
C LYS A 825 -78.76 -36.56 15.51
N ASN A 826 -79.00 -35.42 14.82
CA ASN A 826 -79.34 -34.03 15.25
C ASN A 826 -78.61 -33.37 16.47
N GLU A 827 -78.23 -32.07 16.54
CA GLU A 827 -78.28 -30.85 15.67
C GLU A 827 -77.44 -29.69 16.35
N SER A 828 -77.30 -28.40 15.95
CA SER A 828 -77.77 -27.53 14.83
C SER A 828 -76.87 -26.25 14.65
N VAL A 829 -77.13 -25.49 13.57
CA VAL A 829 -76.94 -24.03 13.28
C VAL A 829 -76.56 -23.09 14.48
N LYS A 830 -75.54 -22.19 14.54
CA LYS A 830 -74.76 -21.28 13.61
C LYS A 830 -75.26 -19.80 13.59
N ILE A 831 -74.41 -18.76 13.88
CA ILE A 831 -74.35 -17.38 13.25
C ILE A 831 -73.55 -16.28 14.05
N PHE A 832 -72.69 -15.49 13.34
CA PHE A 832 -72.11 -14.10 13.54
C PHE A 832 -71.59 -13.60 14.94
N GLN A 833 -70.80 -12.50 15.11
CA GLN A 833 -70.25 -11.46 14.19
C GLN A 833 -68.78 -11.01 14.53
N THR A 834 -68.41 -9.73 14.39
CA THR A 834 -67.02 -9.22 14.15
C THR A 834 -66.48 -8.14 15.12
N LEU A 835 -65.14 -8.04 15.15
CA LEU A 835 -64.29 -6.82 15.29
C LEU A 835 -63.85 -6.24 16.67
N SER A 836 -62.60 -5.75 16.65
CA SER A 836 -61.95 -4.64 17.38
C SER A 836 -61.73 -4.63 18.92
N ASP A 837 -60.43 -4.58 19.26
CA ASP A 837 -59.76 -3.63 20.17
C ASP A 837 -59.80 -3.73 21.72
N THR A 838 -58.80 -3.05 22.30
CA THR A 838 -58.61 -2.60 23.70
C THR A 838 -58.27 -3.62 24.81
N SER A 839 -56.95 -3.76 24.99
CA SER A 839 -56.22 -3.45 26.25
C SER A 839 -56.61 -4.08 27.60
N SER A 840 -55.58 -4.59 28.30
CA SER A 840 -55.46 -4.73 29.76
C SER A 840 -56.31 -5.85 30.42
N SER A 841 -55.94 -6.42 31.58
CA SER A 841 -54.60 -6.63 32.17
C SER A 841 -54.64 -7.63 33.35
N ARG A 842 -53.46 -8.15 33.73
CA ARG A 842 -53.06 -8.59 35.09
C ARG A 842 -53.66 -9.89 35.70
N LYS A 843 -52.77 -10.54 36.48
CA LYS A 843 -53.00 -11.49 37.61
C LYS A 843 -53.45 -12.92 37.26
N SER A 844 -53.03 -13.97 37.97
CA SER A 844 -51.93 -14.11 38.99
C SER A 844 -51.66 -15.58 39.36
N SER A 845 -50.71 -15.81 40.28
CA SER A 845 -50.39 -17.04 41.04
C SER A 845 -49.57 -18.13 40.31
N SER A 846 -48.59 -18.82 40.94
CA SER A 846 -47.92 -18.57 42.25
C SER A 846 -46.63 -19.42 42.41
N SER A 847 -45.92 -19.21 43.52
CA SER A 847 -44.86 -20.02 44.16
C SER A 847 -43.41 -19.97 43.64
N ASP A 848 -42.36 -19.96 44.50
CA ASP A 848 -42.22 -19.53 45.93
C ASP A 848 -40.71 -19.37 46.32
N SER A 849 -40.41 -19.04 47.60
CA SER A 849 -39.10 -18.73 48.26
C SER A 849 -38.47 -17.37 47.87
N GLU A 850 -38.18 -16.40 48.77
CA GLU A 850 -37.53 -16.36 50.12
C GLU A 850 -35.99 -16.45 50.03
N GLU A 851 -35.16 -15.66 50.73
CA GLU A 851 -35.29 -14.75 51.91
C GLU A 851 -34.98 -13.26 51.54
N GLU A 852 -35.64 -12.23 52.10
CA GLU A 852 -35.31 -11.50 53.36
C GLU A 852 -33.84 -10.99 53.46
N VAL A 853 -33.49 -9.72 53.77
CA VAL A 853 -34.25 -8.47 54.10
C VAL A 853 -33.22 -7.27 54.18
N LYS A 854 -33.44 -5.95 54.43
CA LYS A 854 -34.49 -5.14 55.11
C LYS A 854 -34.68 -3.69 54.55
N ASP A 855 -34.21 -2.65 55.25
CA ASP A 855 -34.63 -1.22 55.15
C ASP A 855 -33.42 -0.23 55.12
N SER A 856 -33.52 1.11 54.96
CA SER A 856 -34.65 2.05 55.20
C SER A 856 -34.67 3.32 54.32
N LYS A 857 -35.84 3.99 54.25
CA LYS A 857 -36.10 5.28 53.57
C LYS A 857 -35.96 6.48 54.52
N SER A 858 -35.59 7.67 54.02
CA SER A 858 -36.26 8.94 54.42
C SER A 858 -35.97 10.18 53.54
N LYS A 859 -37.02 11.00 53.45
CA LYS A 859 -37.25 12.32 52.83
C LYS A 859 -36.21 13.45 53.05
N ALA A 860 -36.33 14.50 52.22
CA ALA A 860 -35.82 15.88 52.42
C ALA A 860 -36.75 16.70 53.38
N PRO A 861 -36.51 17.98 53.79
CA PRO A 861 -36.19 19.14 52.91
C PRO A 861 -35.32 20.32 53.48
N LEU A 862 -35.06 21.33 52.62
CA LEU A 862 -34.91 22.80 52.84
C LEU A 862 -33.76 23.46 53.68
N GLU A 863 -33.29 24.59 53.11
CA GLU A 863 -32.82 25.88 53.70
C GLU A 863 -31.46 26.10 54.43
N ALA A 864 -30.70 27.05 53.85
CA ALA A 864 -30.07 28.26 54.45
C ALA A 864 -28.72 28.23 55.22
N GLU A 865 -28.15 29.46 55.33
CA GLU A 865 -26.91 29.92 56.01
C GLU A 865 -25.57 29.40 55.41
N SER A 866 -24.47 30.17 55.21
CA SER A 866 -23.76 31.28 55.90
C SER A 866 -22.99 30.84 57.17
N SER A 867 -21.77 31.31 57.46
CA SER A 867 -21.02 32.48 56.97
C SER A 867 -19.48 32.32 56.94
N SER A 868 -18.83 33.34 56.37
CA SER A 868 -17.42 33.79 56.42
C SER A 868 -16.50 33.43 57.62
N ASP A 869 -15.19 33.53 57.36
CA ASP A 869 -14.21 34.22 58.23
C ASP A 869 -13.24 35.07 57.36
N GLU A 870 -12.70 36.16 57.90
CA GLU A 870 -11.76 37.12 57.24
C GLU A 870 -10.45 37.28 58.03
N ASP A 871 -9.36 37.69 57.34
CA ASP A 871 -8.40 38.76 57.74
C ASP A 871 -7.17 38.75 56.79
N GLY A 872 -6.43 39.84 56.53
CA GLY A 872 -6.59 41.25 56.94
C GLY A 872 -5.30 42.06 56.69
N ILE A 873 -5.41 43.40 56.56
CA ILE A 873 -4.30 44.42 56.44
C ILE A 873 -3.52 44.41 55.09
N VAL A 874 -3.43 45.42 54.19
CA VAL A 874 -3.90 46.84 53.99
C VAL A 874 -2.79 47.93 53.99
N GLU A 875 -2.96 48.96 53.12
CA GLU A 875 -2.19 50.23 52.88
C GLU A 875 -1.20 50.24 51.68
N LYS A 876 -1.09 51.30 50.82
CA LYS A 876 -1.81 52.60 50.73
C LYS A 876 -1.76 53.29 49.33
N SER A 877 -2.80 54.09 49.02
CA SER A 877 -2.86 55.37 48.25
C SER A 877 -2.28 55.58 46.81
N THR A 878 -3.19 55.62 45.81
CA THR A 878 -3.53 56.73 44.85
C THR A 878 -2.47 57.71 44.24
N SER A 879 -2.46 57.90 42.90
CA SER A 879 -2.99 59.11 42.18
C SER A 879 -2.71 59.14 40.65
N GLU A 880 -3.49 59.92 39.87
CA GLU A 880 -3.42 60.15 38.40
C GLU A 880 -2.52 61.39 38.03
N PRO A 881 -2.59 62.15 36.87
CA PRO A 881 -3.33 61.99 35.59
C PRO A 881 -2.67 62.49 34.23
N SER A 882 -3.28 62.09 33.10
CA SER A 882 -3.60 62.90 31.88
C SER A 882 -2.57 63.37 30.79
N SER A 883 -3.16 63.68 29.62
CA SER A 883 -2.63 64.33 28.39
C SER A 883 -1.70 63.51 27.47
N SER A 884 -1.83 63.40 26.13
CA SER A 884 -2.68 63.96 25.04
C SER A 884 -2.22 65.20 24.27
N LEU A 885 -2.04 65.08 22.94
CA LEU A 885 -2.22 66.16 21.95
C LEU A 885 -2.66 65.61 20.57
N ARG A 886 -3.20 66.46 19.68
CA ARG A 886 -3.77 66.15 18.35
C ARG A 886 -3.19 67.05 17.24
N VAL A 887 -3.31 66.61 15.98
CA VAL A 887 -3.28 67.35 14.67
C VAL A 887 -3.47 66.29 13.55
N TYR A 888 -3.93 66.51 12.30
CA TYR A 888 -4.97 67.33 11.61
C TYR A 888 -4.94 66.88 10.11
N THR A 889 -5.95 66.89 9.22
CA THR A 889 -7.36 67.36 9.23
C THR A 889 -8.20 66.53 8.20
N ASN A 890 -9.43 66.95 7.88
CA ASN A 890 -10.28 66.54 6.72
C ASN A 890 -10.69 67.87 5.96
N PRO A 891 -11.42 67.95 4.81
CA PRO A 891 -12.07 66.92 3.96
C PRO A 891 -12.14 67.15 2.39
N LEU A 892 -12.73 66.18 1.66
CA LEU A 892 -13.68 66.25 0.50
C LEU A 892 -13.40 66.81 -0.94
N PHE A 893 -14.04 66.11 -1.91
CA PHE A 893 -14.71 66.51 -3.19
C PHE A 893 -14.01 66.54 -4.59
N VAL A 894 -14.87 66.60 -5.64
CA VAL A 894 -14.70 66.43 -7.11
C VAL A 894 -14.48 64.96 -7.55
N GLU A 895 -15.29 64.23 -8.34
CA GLU A 895 -16.38 64.43 -9.35
C GLU A 895 -15.93 64.36 -10.84
N LYS A 896 -16.76 63.73 -11.71
CA LYS A 896 -16.71 63.62 -13.19
C LYS A 896 -15.70 62.66 -13.85
N GLU A 897 -15.92 62.12 -15.07
CA GLU A 897 -17.15 61.66 -15.81
C GLU A 897 -16.72 60.89 -17.09
N LYS A 898 -17.67 60.14 -17.68
CA LYS A 898 -17.67 59.40 -18.99
C LYS A 898 -17.30 57.89 -18.96
N GLN A 899 -18.06 56.91 -19.52
CA GLN A 899 -19.14 56.81 -20.54
C GLN A 899 -18.65 56.49 -21.97
N GLU A 900 -19.26 55.60 -22.77
CA GLU A 900 -20.53 54.84 -22.60
C GLU A 900 -20.33 53.40 -22.00
N ASP A 901 -20.66 52.21 -22.55
CA ASP A 901 -21.18 51.75 -23.86
C ASP A 901 -21.90 50.35 -23.74
N HIS A 902 -22.34 49.75 -24.86
CA HIS A 902 -23.24 48.58 -24.96
C HIS A 902 -22.53 47.25 -25.38
N GLU A 903 -23.10 46.04 -25.34
CA GLU A 903 -24.51 45.56 -25.31
C GLU A 903 -24.79 44.40 -24.30
N ALA A 904 -26.02 44.43 -23.74
CA ALA A 904 -27.09 43.39 -23.67
C ALA A 904 -26.79 41.87 -23.78
N LEU A 905 -27.60 40.91 -23.27
CA LEU A 905 -29.00 40.91 -22.78
C LEU A 905 -29.31 39.69 -21.84
N SER A 906 -30.41 39.74 -21.06
CA SER A 906 -31.25 38.60 -20.56
C SER A 906 -30.58 37.47 -19.72
N THR A 907 -30.62 37.41 -18.38
CA THR A 907 -31.72 37.20 -17.40
C THR A 907 -32.29 35.77 -17.18
N HIS A 908 -32.46 35.46 -15.87
CA HIS A 908 -33.45 34.56 -15.22
C HIS A 908 -33.34 33.01 -15.17
N HIS A 909 -33.40 32.52 -13.93
CA HIS A 909 -34.01 31.26 -13.43
C HIS A 909 -33.47 29.87 -13.83
N LEU A 910 -33.18 29.05 -12.80
CA LEU A 910 -34.09 27.92 -12.44
C LEU A 910 -33.88 27.41 -11.00
N ARG A 911 -34.97 26.98 -10.34
CA ARG A 911 -34.99 26.39 -8.99
C ARG A 911 -36.13 25.35 -8.88
N ARG A 912 -35.81 24.11 -8.46
CA ARG A 912 -36.70 22.94 -8.22
C ARG A 912 -37.42 22.30 -9.42
N MET A 913 -37.19 21.00 -9.63
CA MET A 913 -38.12 19.83 -9.49
C MET A 913 -37.51 18.62 -10.24
N PHE A 914 -37.37 17.38 -9.73
CA PHE A 914 -38.24 16.39 -9.03
C PHE A 914 -38.92 15.34 -9.95
N LEU A 915 -38.56 14.06 -9.71
CA LEU A 915 -39.34 12.81 -9.90
C LEU A 915 -39.73 12.25 -11.29
N LYS A 916 -39.33 10.98 -11.51
CA LYS A 916 -40.05 9.86 -12.19
C LYS A 916 -40.68 10.08 -13.59
N ARG A 917 -40.21 9.29 -14.57
CA ARG A 917 -40.86 8.00 -14.97
C ARG A 917 -40.02 7.16 -15.96
N ARG A 918 -40.35 5.86 -16.05
CA ARG A 918 -40.00 4.96 -17.18
C ARG A 918 -41.01 5.18 -18.34
N THR A 919 -40.66 4.79 -19.58
CA THR A 919 -41.27 3.64 -20.32
C THR A 919 -41.18 3.78 -21.86
N LEU A 920 -40.39 2.89 -22.51
CA LEU A 920 -40.49 2.31 -23.89
C LEU A 920 -40.88 3.17 -25.13
N TYR A 921 -40.06 3.08 -26.21
CA TYR A 921 -40.31 2.33 -27.48
C TYR A 921 -39.81 3.01 -28.80
N LEU A 922 -39.09 2.20 -29.60
CA LEU A 922 -39.05 2.10 -31.09
C LEU A 922 -38.53 3.25 -31.99
N THR A 923 -37.72 2.81 -32.98
CA THR A 923 -37.36 3.42 -34.29
C THR A 923 -36.72 4.82 -34.29
N GLN A 924 -35.64 5.08 -35.03
CA GLN A 924 -35.10 4.35 -36.20
C GLN A 924 -33.80 3.60 -35.94
#